data_AF-A0A6J4MID0-F1
#
_entry.id   AF-A0A6J4MID0-F1
#
_cell.length_a   1.000
_cell.length_b   1.000
_cell.length_c   1.000
_cell.angle_alpha   90.00
_cell.angle_beta   90.00
_cell.angle_gamma   90.00
#
_symmetry.space_group_name_H-M   'P 1'
#
loop_
_entity.id
_entity.type
_entity.pdbx_description
1 polymer ?
#
loop_
_entity_poly.entity_id
_entity_poly.type
_entity_poly.pdbx_seq_one_letter_code
_entity_poly.pdbx_strand_id
1 'polypeptide(L)'
;MVDITIASNVIADGTPRYMRNPMAHPVPLAKALARYVAVFVAMTVALPLTGFVPLPGKVDVSATSPVLVVDAPKRVAVGEPITLTVSTRNAVDVAGYELALRFDTTVAHLRGLHQRQQDLKKLGRDVQTLGSVELPDGVAFGAYSCSAANCAQPKANRLPGGRGTLRLAKVTLVADQPGPLTIRVDRGVVVDVRGENIPVSGALQTLTVDVAGVAQMPRTPRVRLSPAVRERTPAASIPLDLNGDGRVSHADTMEVVLAWTTAREAGIVCGSLPEASRDVTGDGCIDVADVQRVAGSIIPTTTSGTRSQRAARTGGILRPISFGSSRLRTATVSQAVRPTLYVNSTGDDVDAAPGDGVCATAAGACTLRAAIAEANKQSGANLIAFAIPGTGVHTIALASSLPSISDETGPTTIDGYTQAGAQPNTDPLVSNAQIKVEVVGSELVVNPDGKYVEGEALALFDAIRVTSPNNLIRGLAFYRTARSIWMSGTNSYENSVVGNFVGMTAAGQPWYDQIAQLTKRGGENGAKGVVMNYGAHHNHVGGVTAVERNIISGNANDGIHIQAEGSEYNKVLNNLFGLGPNGRTRVRNWGDGLDVNVCASHNQIGGTAAGQRNVISGNSGDGVEISHETCTTQNSVAGNYIGTDVTGSSATSGVHANTGFAVTLEDGASANTIGPNNVMANNTKGGVQMYGYNDVGNRVFENRIGVGLNGTALPNGSGSYGVLIRYHATDALIGPNNIIANNGVGVMVRDNDNDQSTITQNSMYSNSGLGIDLGPSDVNLNNQYVHSGPNERLNFPVLTSASLTAVAGTACVTCTVEVFVADSGAGAYGEGKRYLQKAVVGSDGRFTVSITGVAVGDVVTATATDATGNTSEFSLNLVVSDGSSPPPTATPGPMTETLQPNGVVGKDTRVAKGAATTNYGTSTSLAASGKDSTQPGYFLLAFDLSGVASTNSCVDVTLTLWNATTFAASADYEVYPLIANSDWTETGATWNTKNGTTTWTGGANGGGVQGVDVTSAPAGTFRYGANAPVDSALTATLDCAVIRSRFGGTLNLLVKRTGTSTSLEPSLRSSDSSSTNKPRLVISHIAK
;
A
#
# COMPACT_ATOMS: atom_id res chain seq x y z
N MET A 1 -43.93 -31.20 -20.86
CA MET A 1 -44.25 -32.00 -22.07
C MET A 1 -42.95 -32.18 -22.84
N VAL A 2 -42.42 -33.38 -23.04
CA VAL A 2 -42.98 -34.72 -22.78
C VAL A 2 -41.91 -35.61 -22.14
N ASP A 3 -42.27 -36.37 -21.11
CA ASP A 3 -41.45 -37.45 -20.53
C ASP A 3 -41.32 -38.64 -21.48
N ILE A 4 -40.27 -39.47 -21.33
CA ILE A 4 -40.42 -40.92 -21.50
C ILE A 4 -39.36 -41.65 -20.65
N THR A 5 -39.84 -42.64 -19.88
CA THR A 5 -39.03 -43.52 -19.04
C THR A 5 -38.96 -44.90 -19.70
N ILE A 6 -37.77 -45.49 -19.84
CA ILE A 6 -37.61 -46.94 -19.97
C ILE A 6 -36.38 -47.38 -19.16
N ALA A 7 -36.57 -48.34 -18.24
CA ALA A 7 -35.51 -49.10 -17.59
C ALA A 7 -35.99 -50.55 -17.36
N SER A 8 -35.20 -51.51 -17.85
CA SER A 8 -35.48 -52.97 -17.86
C SER A 8 -34.15 -53.73 -18.02
N ASN A 9 -33.92 -54.93 -17.46
CA ASN A 9 -34.64 -55.66 -16.42
C ASN A 9 -33.75 -56.74 -15.75
N VAL A 10 -34.03 -57.02 -14.47
CA VAL A 10 -33.91 -58.29 -13.70
C VAL A 10 -32.91 -59.40 -14.13
N ILE A 11 -32.01 -59.74 -13.20
CA ILE A 11 -31.32 -61.04 -12.99
C ILE A 11 -31.16 -61.17 -11.45
N ALA A 12 -31.43 -62.28 -10.73
CA ALA A 12 -32.04 -63.58 -11.03
C ALA A 12 -32.48 -64.28 -9.71
N ASP A 13 -33.07 -65.48 -9.79
CA ASP A 13 -32.98 -66.55 -8.77
C ASP A 13 -32.97 -67.92 -9.49
N GLY A 14 -32.50 -69.03 -8.87
CA GLY A 14 -32.42 -70.33 -9.57
C GLY A 14 -31.97 -71.61 -8.83
N THR A 15 -31.00 -71.58 -7.90
CA THR A 15 -30.63 -72.71 -6.98
C THR A 15 -30.15 -74.06 -7.63
N PRO A 16 -29.90 -75.18 -6.88
CA PRO A 16 -28.82 -75.41 -5.90
C PRO A 16 -28.07 -76.78 -6.05
N ARG A 17 -27.05 -77.08 -5.19
CA ARG A 17 -26.69 -78.43 -4.67
C ARG A 17 -25.69 -78.38 -3.47
N TYR A 18 -25.32 -79.54 -2.90
CA TYR A 18 -24.93 -79.76 -1.47
C TYR A 18 -23.42 -79.99 -1.15
N MET A 19 -23.05 -79.91 0.14
CA MET A 19 -21.84 -80.42 0.86
C MET A 19 -20.56 -79.52 1.04
N ARG A 20 -19.50 -80.02 1.73
CA ARG A 20 -18.79 -79.31 2.84
C ARG A 20 -17.28 -79.70 3.07
N ASN A 21 -16.45 -78.78 3.62
CA ASN A 21 -15.27 -78.97 4.53
C ASN A 21 -13.77 -79.01 3.95
N PRO A 22 -12.63 -79.13 4.72
CA PRO A 22 -11.54 -78.09 4.85
C PRO A 22 -10.04 -78.59 4.95
N MET A 23 -9.04 -77.76 5.42
CA MET A 23 -7.69 -78.03 6.08
C MET A 23 -6.65 -76.85 5.87
N ALA A 24 -5.38 -76.67 6.35
CA ALA A 24 -4.43 -77.06 7.48
C ALA A 24 -3.09 -76.19 7.30
N HIS A 25 -1.93 -76.12 8.04
CA HIS A 25 -1.29 -76.54 9.33
C HIS A 25 0.03 -75.68 9.65
N PRO A 26 0.77 -75.80 10.81
CA PRO A 26 1.56 -74.66 11.42
C PRO A 26 2.93 -74.89 12.20
N VAL A 27 3.41 -73.84 12.93
CA VAL A 27 4.42 -73.68 14.08
C VAL A 27 5.96 -73.91 13.86
N PRO A 28 6.97 -73.49 14.71
CA PRO A 28 7.03 -73.08 16.16
C PRO A 28 7.89 -71.78 16.55
N LEU A 29 8.65 -71.74 17.69
CA LEU A 29 9.06 -70.52 18.48
C LEU A 29 10.36 -70.63 19.37
N ALA A 30 11.03 -69.50 19.76
CA ALA A 30 12.17 -69.38 20.74
C ALA A 30 12.40 -67.93 21.35
N LYS A 31 13.51 -67.56 22.06
CA LYS A 31 13.84 -67.71 23.53
C LYS A 31 15.02 -66.80 24.04
N ALA A 32 14.98 -66.12 25.23
CA ALA A 32 16.11 -65.36 25.90
C ALA A 32 15.90 -65.09 27.45
N LEU A 33 16.85 -64.44 28.18
CA LEU A 33 16.90 -64.27 29.68
C LEU A 33 16.96 -62.79 30.19
N ALA A 34 16.98 -62.44 31.50
CA ALA A 34 16.18 -62.84 32.70
C ALA A 34 16.71 -62.13 33.99
N ARG A 35 16.01 -62.31 35.14
CA ARG A 35 16.22 -61.74 36.50
C ARG A 35 15.52 -60.38 36.75
N TYR A 36 15.21 -59.95 37.98
CA TYR A 36 14.77 -60.57 39.28
C TYR A 36 14.65 -59.41 40.32
N VAL A 37 13.94 -59.50 41.45
CA VAL A 37 12.79 -60.32 41.92
C VAL A 37 12.22 -59.62 43.17
N ALA A 38 10.93 -59.82 43.51
CA ALA A 38 10.31 -59.21 44.71
C ALA A 38 9.25 -60.14 45.37
N VAL A 39 8.46 -59.61 46.30
CA VAL A 39 7.80 -60.30 47.42
C VAL A 39 6.43 -59.66 47.71
N PHE A 40 5.36 -60.36 48.14
CA PHE A 40 4.98 -61.78 48.07
C PHE A 40 3.49 -61.92 48.49
N VAL A 41 2.98 -63.15 48.72
CA VAL A 41 1.68 -63.50 49.39
C VAL A 41 0.39 -63.20 48.59
N ALA A 42 -0.68 -64.01 48.60
CA ALA A 42 -0.81 -65.47 48.76
C ALA A 42 -2.20 -65.99 48.31
N MET A 43 -2.23 -67.14 47.61
CA MET A 43 -3.03 -68.37 47.86
C MET A 43 -4.58 -68.35 48.06
N THR A 44 -5.39 -69.36 47.61
CA THR A 44 -5.19 -70.61 46.82
C THR A 44 -6.53 -71.26 46.40
N VAL A 45 -6.49 -72.35 45.59
CA VAL A 45 -7.52 -73.41 45.36
C VAL A 45 -8.64 -73.06 44.35
N ALA A 46 -9.05 -73.89 43.37
CA ALA A 46 -8.40 -75.00 42.62
C ALA A 46 -9.22 -75.37 41.34
N LEU A 47 -8.55 -76.06 40.37
CA LEU A 47 -8.98 -77.14 39.43
C LEU A 47 -10.40 -77.16 38.78
N PRO A 48 -10.60 -77.75 37.55
CA PRO A 48 -9.64 -78.35 36.59
C PRO A 48 -9.86 -77.99 35.08
N LEU A 49 -9.11 -78.65 34.20
CA LEU A 49 -9.40 -78.94 32.77
C LEU A 49 -9.44 -77.80 31.72
N THR A 50 -8.23 -77.37 31.33
CA THR A 50 -7.76 -77.33 29.91
C THR A 50 -8.66 -76.70 28.82
N GLY A 51 -8.50 -75.39 28.62
CA GLY A 51 -8.74 -74.68 27.36
C GLY A 51 -7.73 -73.53 27.24
N PHE A 52 -7.12 -73.30 26.06
CA PHE A 52 -5.99 -72.37 25.92
C PHE A 52 -6.36 -70.90 26.19
N VAL A 53 -5.79 -70.31 27.24
CA VAL A 53 -5.73 -68.85 27.46
C VAL A 53 -4.35 -68.50 28.04
N PRO A 54 -3.47 -67.76 27.32
CA PRO A 54 -2.22 -67.26 27.87
C PRO A 54 -2.44 -65.97 28.68
N LEU A 55 -1.81 -65.87 29.86
CA LEU A 55 -1.77 -64.66 30.67
C LEU A 55 -0.79 -63.61 30.08
N PRO A 56 -0.97 -62.30 30.36
CA PRO A 56 -0.36 -61.21 29.59
C PRO A 56 1.06 -60.84 30.03
N GLY A 57 1.89 -60.32 29.10
CA GLY A 57 3.26 -59.92 29.44
C GLY A 57 4.12 -59.23 28.37
N LYS A 58 3.61 -58.19 27.67
CA LYS A 58 4.35 -57.32 26.71
C LYS A 58 4.77 -58.04 25.40
N VAL A 59 4.96 -57.41 24.24
CA VAL A 59 4.77 -56.03 23.69
C VAL A 59 3.89 -56.25 22.42
N ASP A 60 2.92 -55.42 22.04
CA ASP A 60 3.10 -54.09 21.45
C ASP A 60 2.16 -53.01 21.99
N VAL A 61 2.65 -51.77 22.01
CA VAL A 61 1.81 -50.59 22.24
C VAL A 61 1.00 -50.34 20.98
N SER A 62 -0.33 -50.34 21.11
CA SER A 62 -1.27 -50.00 20.04
C SER A 62 -0.79 -48.81 19.22
N ALA A 63 -0.50 -49.05 17.95
CA ALA A 63 -0.22 -48.02 16.96
C ALA A 63 -1.53 -47.29 16.62
N THR A 64 -2.00 -46.50 17.59
CA THR A 64 -3.14 -45.60 17.45
C THR A 64 -2.93 -44.72 16.23
N SER A 65 -3.93 -44.66 15.35
CA SER A 65 -3.81 -43.97 14.06
C SER A 65 -3.44 -42.49 14.25
N PRO A 66 -2.77 -41.87 13.26
CA PRO A 66 -2.55 -40.44 13.24
C PRO A 66 -3.85 -39.64 13.45
N VAL A 67 -3.77 -38.60 14.27
CA VAL A 67 -4.87 -37.69 14.57
C VAL A 67 -4.41 -36.26 14.33
N LEU A 68 -5.07 -35.54 13.43
CA LEU A 68 -4.96 -34.09 13.35
C LEU A 68 -5.92 -33.48 14.37
N VAL A 69 -5.42 -32.65 15.28
CA VAL A 69 -6.20 -32.02 16.35
C VAL A 69 -6.01 -30.52 16.29
N VAL A 70 -7.13 -29.80 16.22
CA VAL A 70 -7.17 -28.34 16.43
C VAL A 70 -7.82 -28.12 17.79
N ASP A 71 -7.02 -27.77 18.80
CA ASP A 71 -7.51 -27.47 20.15
C ASP A 71 -7.83 -25.96 20.28
N ALA A 72 -8.99 -25.60 20.84
CA ALA A 72 -9.45 -24.21 21.02
C ALA A 72 -9.91 -23.94 22.48
N PRO A 73 -9.89 -22.68 22.96
CA PRO A 73 -10.53 -22.31 24.23
C PRO A 73 -12.05 -22.52 24.11
N LYS A 74 -12.69 -23.02 25.18
CA LYS A 74 -14.15 -23.25 25.16
C LYS A 74 -14.96 -21.96 25.26
N ARG A 75 -14.40 -20.93 25.90
CA ARG A 75 -14.98 -19.59 26.10
C ARG A 75 -13.86 -18.56 26.12
N VAL A 76 -14.14 -17.36 25.60
CA VAL A 76 -13.32 -16.14 25.68
C VAL A 76 -14.25 -14.93 25.86
N ALA A 77 -13.75 -13.74 26.20
CA ALA A 77 -14.50 -12.50 26.00
C ALA A 77 -14.38 -11.99 24.55
N VAL A 78 -15.27 -11.06 24.15
CA VAL A 78 -15.13 -10.31 22.89
C VAL A 78 -13.80 -9.54 22.90
N GLY A 79 -13.08 -9.52 21.79
CA GLY A 79 -11.75 -8.88 21.69
C GLY A 79 -10.57 -9.71 22.25
N GLU A 80 -10.83 -10.78 23.03
CA GLU A 80 -9.76 -11.65 23.53
C GLU A 80 -9.20 -12.59 22.42
N PRO A 81 -7.88 -12.89 22.42
CA PRO A 81 -7.29 -13.76 21.41
C PRO A 81 -7.71 -15.24 21.52
N ILE A 82 -8.56 -15.69 20.60
CA ILE A 82 -8.90 -17.10 20.39
C ILE A 82 -7.68 -17.82 19.84
N THR A 83 -6.88 -18.39 20.75
CA THR A 83 -5.72 -19.22 20.43
C THR A 83 -6.14 -20.62 20.03
N LEU A 84 -6.07 -20.93 18.73
CA LEU A 84 -6.16 -22.29 18.21
C LEU A 84 -4.76 -22.92 18.19
N THR A 85 -4.64 -24.16 18.66
CA THR A 85 -3.39 -24.93 18.57
C THR A 85 -3.58 -26.12 17.65
N VAL A 86 -2.86 -26.14 16.53
CA VAL A 86 -2.86 -27.23 15.56
C VAL A 86 -1.74 -28.21 15.90
N SER A 87 -2.08 -29.49 16.05
CA SER A 87 -1.10 -30.55 16.33
C SER A 87 -1.48 -31.85 15.62
N THR A 88 -0.48 -32.67 15.28
CA THR A 88 -0.71 -34.08 14.98
C THR A 88 -0.27 -34.93 16.15
N ARG A 89 -1.11 -35.89 16.54
CA ARG A 89 -0.86 -36.90 17.57
C ARG A 89 -0.71 -38.25 16.89
N ASN A 90 0.15 -39.12 17.42
CA ASN A 90 0.53 -40.41 16.83
C ASN A 90 1.08 -40.30 15.39
N ALA A 91 1.77 -39.20 15.08
CA ALA A 91 2.45 -39.00 13.80
C ALA A 91 3.46 -40.14 13.53
N VAL A 92 3.56 -40.56 12.26
CA VAL A 92 4.41 -41.69 11.82
C VAL A 92 5.54 -41.29 10.87
N ASP A 93 5.36 -40.27 10.02
CA ASP A 93 6.44 -39.73 9.17
C ASP A 93 6.12 -38.31 8.63
N VAL A 94 5.46 -37.47 9.43
CA VAL A 94 4.90 -36.18 8.95
C VAL A 94 6.00 -35.21 8.52
N ALA A 95 5.93 -34.72 7.29
CA ALA A 95 6.86 -33.73 6.74
C ALA A 95 6.18 -32.39 6.39
N GLY A 96 4.91 -32.42 5.99
CA GLY A 96 4.13 -31.23 5.68
C GLY A 96 2.66 -31.35 6.10
N TYR A 97 1.95 -30.22 6.06
CA TYR A 97 0.53 -30.13 6.36
C TYR A 97 -0.13 -28.92 5.69
N GLU A 98 -1.44 -29.00 5.46
CA GLU A 98 -2.31 -27.89 5.03
C GLU A 98 -3.61 -27.94 5.82
N LEU A 99 -4.09 -26.78 6.30
CA LEU A 99 -5.43 -26.62 6.85
C LEU A 99 -6.16 -25.47 6.14
N ALA A 100 -7.45 -25.66 5.90
CA ALA A 100 -8.40 -24.58 5.62
C ALA A 100 -9.38 -24.48 6.79
N LEU A 101 -9.29 -23.37 7.54
CA LEU A 101 -10.20 -23.04 8.63
C LEU A 101 -11.28 -22.11 8.09
N ARG A 102 -12.55 -22.56 8.08
CA ARG A 102 -13.70 -21.72 7.77
C ARG A 102 -14.34 -21.19 9.05
N PHE A 103 -14.68 -19.91 9.07
CA PHE A 103 -15.41 -19.24 10.14
C PHE A 103 -16.10 -18.01 9.57
N ASP A 104 -17.11 -17.51 10.27
CA ASP A 104 -17.78 -16.28 9.85
C ASP A 104 -16.85 -15.08 10.11
N THR A 105 -16.30 -14.56 9.00
CA THR A 105 -15.35 -13.45 8.93
C THR A 105 -15.95 -12.10 9.33
N THR A 106 -17.29 -12.01 9.48
CA THR A 106 -17.99 -10.80 9.93
C THR A 106 -18.11 -10.71 11.46
N VAL A 107 -17.83 -11.81 12.18
CA VAL A 107 -17.87 -11.89 13.65
C VAL A 107 -16.52 -12.25 14.28
N ALA A 108 -15.53 -12.63 13.48
CA ALA A 108 -14.16 -12.87 13.92
C ALA A 108 -13.14 -12.71 12.78
N HIS A 109 -11.97 -12.12 13.05
CA HIS A 109 -10.87 -11.96 12.09
C HIS A 109 -9.59 -12.72 12.48
N LEU A 110 -8.68 -12.91 11.52
CA LEU A 110 -7.34 -13.44 11.76
C LEU A 110 -6.43 -12.35 12.35
N ARG A 111 -5.91 -12.56 13.56
CA ARG A 111 -4.96 -11.65 14.22
C ARG A 111 -3.50 -12.12 14.14
N GLY A 112 -3.26 -13.36 13.73
CA GLY A 112 -1.92 -13.83 13.41
C GLY A 112 -1.75 -15.34 13.40
N LEU A 113 -0.95 -15.81 12.45
CA LEU A 113 -0.55 -17.21 12.28
C LEU A 113 0.92 -17.38 12.69
N HIS A 114 1.20 -18.37 13.55
CA HIS A 114 2.57 -18.79 13.87
C HIS A 114 2.75 -20.29 13.59
N GLN A 115 3.38 -20.59 12.45
CA GLN A 115 3.66 -21.95 12.01
C GLN A 115 4.94 -22.47 12.66
N ARG A 116 4.84 -23.59 13.37
CA ARG A 116 5.88 -24.08 14.29
C ARG A 116 6.86 -25.02 13.58
N GLN A 117 7.99 -24.47 13.20
CA GLN A 117 9.08 -25.21 12.56
C GLN A 117 9.86 -26.14 13.53
N GLN A 118 9.76 -25.90 14.84
CA GLN A 118 10.67 -26.47 15.86
C GLN A 118 10.70 -28.00 15.93
N ASP A 119 9.57 -28.69 15.79
CA ASP A 119 9.52 -30.13 16.05
C ASP A 119 10.13 -30.96 14.91
N LEU A 120 10.06 -30.48 13.66
CA LEU A 120 10.77 -31.06 12.53
C LEU A 120 12.23 -30.56 12.45
N LYS A 121 12.52 -29.31 12.86
CA LYS A 121 13.91 -28.80 12.94
C LYS A 121 14.80 -29.58 13.92
N LYS A 122 14.24 -30.15 14.99
CA LYS A 122 14.93 -31.10 15.88
C LYS A 122 15.41 -32.38 15.17
N LEU A 123 14.77 -32.76 14.06
CA LEU A 123 15.14 -33.93 13.25
C LEU A 123 16.17 -33.59 12.15
N GLY A 124 16.66 -32.34 12.13
CA GLY A 124 17.64 -31.86 11.14
C GLY A 124 17.06 -31.47 9.78
N ARG A 125 15.73 -31.58 9.61
CA ARG A 125 14.98 -31.05 8.45
C ARG A 125 14.87 -29.53 8.56
N ASP A 126 14.92 -28.81 7.45
CA ASP A 126 14.44 -27.43 7.41
C ASP A 126 12.94 -27.40 7.06
N VAL A 127 12.23 -26.36 7.49
CA VAL A 127 10.77 -26.23 7.38
C VAL A 127 10.44 -24.86 6.85
N GLN A 128 9.66 -24.83 5.78
CA GLN A 128 9.23 -23.62 5.08
C GLN A 128 7.71 -23.51 5.10
N THR A 129 7.21 -22.29 5.03
CA THR A 129 5.82 -21.92 5.31
C THR A 129 5.14 -21.39 4.06
N LEU A 130 3.95 -21.91 3.74
CA LEU A 130 3.08 -21.39 2.69
C LEU A 130 2.38 -20.08 3.11
N GLY A 131 2.59 -19.63 4.34
CA GLY A 131 1.95 -18.44 4.89
C GLY A 131 0.47 -18.66 5.19
N SER A 132 -0.30 -17.58 5.18
CA SER A 132 -1.76 -17.56 5.28
C SER A 132 -2.34 -16.88 4.06
N VAL A 133 -3.24 -17.57 3.36
CA VAL A 133 -4.14 -16.99 2.37
C VAL A 133 -5.49 -16.78 3.05
N GLU A 134 -5.91 -15.54 3.19
CA GLU A 134 -7.24 -15.23 3.71
C GLU A 134 -8.30 -15.52 2.65
N LEU A 135 -9.44 -16.05 3.10
CA LEU A 135 -10.53 -16.54 2.26
C LEU A 135 -11.81 -15.78 2.65
N PRO A 136 -12.78 -15.60 1.76
CA PRO A 136 -14.01 -14.83 2.06
C PRO A 136 -14.74 -15.29 3.34
N ASP A 137 -14.64 -16.58 3.68
CA ASP A 137 -15.20 -17.22 4.87
C ASP A 137 -14.13 -17.98 5.69
N GLY A 138 -12.86 -17.51 5.73
CA GLY A 138 -11.84 -18.09 6.61
C GLY A 138 -10.37 -17.85 6.24
N VAL A 139 -9.51 -18.86 6.45
CA VAL A 139 -8.08 -18.83 6.10
C VAL A 139 -7.56 -20.22 5.70
N ALA A 140 -6.73 -20.28 4.65
CA ALA A 140 -5.89 -21.43 4.32
C ALA A 140 -4.43 -21.19 4.74
N PHE A 141 -3.76 -22.21 5.26
CA PHE A 141 -2.32 -22.17 5.56
C PHE A 141 -1.72 -23.57 5.57
N GLY A 142 -0.42 -23.66 5.25
CA GLY A 142 0.31 -24.91 5.28
C GLY A 142 1.82 -24.74 5.39
N ALA A 143 2.53 -25.83 5.63
CA ALA A 143 3.99 -25.84 5.69
C ALA A 143 4.52 -27.18 5.17
N TYR A 144 5.73 -27.16 4.65
CA TYR A 144 6.43 -28.33 4.11
C TYR A 144 7.86 -28.37 4.65
N SER A 145 8.56 -29.49 4.48
CA SER A 145 9.94 -29.63 4.97
C SER A 145 10.83 -30.46 4.06
N CYS A 146 12.13 -30.27 4.21
CA CYS A 146 13.17 -30.86 3.35
C CYS A 146 14.34 -31.37 4.20
N SER A 147 15.20 -32.24 3.66
CA SER A 147 16.47 -32.61 4.33
C SER A 147 17.59 -31.56 4.16
N ALA A 148 17.43 -30.66 3.19
CA ALA A 148 18.33 -29.56 2.88
C ALA A 148 18.30 -28.44 3.95
N ALA A 149 19.34 -27.61 4.01
CA ALA A 149 19.30 -26.35 4.75
C ALA A 149 18.64 -25.25 3.90
N ASN A 150 17.77 -24.43 4.50
CA ASN A 150 16.93 -23.42 3.84
C ASN A 150 16.12 -23.96 2.63
N CYS A 151 15.86 -25.27 2.61
CA CYS A 151 15.43 -26.04 1.44
C CYS A 151 16.19 -25.75 0.12
N ALA A 152 17.45 -25.32 0.21
CA ALA A 152 18.29 -24.94 -0.93
C ALA A 152 19.64 -25.68 -0.96
N GLN A 153 20.25 -26.00 0.19
CA GLN A 153 21.55 -26.70 0.24
C GLN A 153 21.40 -28.18 0.63
N PRO A 154 21.70 -29.14 -0.27
CA PRO A 154 21.37 -30.55 -0.10
C PRO A 154 22.26 -31.27 0.93
N LYS A 155 21.68 -32.20 1.68
CA LYS A 155 22.39 -33.14 2.57
C LYS A 155 22.33 -34.55 2.01
N ALA A 156 23.37 -35.36 2.25
CA ALA A 156 23.53 -36.68 1.66
C ALA A 156 22.46 -37.73 2.04
N ASN A 157 21.72 -37.53 3.15
CA ASN A 157 20.75 -38.49 3.67
C ASN A 157 19.32 -37.93 3.61
N ARG A 158 18.36 -38.75 3.13
CA ARG A 158 16.93 -38.51 3.38
C ARG A 158 16.66 -38.67 4.87
N LEU A 159 16.15 -37.61 5.50
CA LEU A 159 15.78 -37.59 6.91
C LEU A 159 14.32 -38.06 7.08
N PRO A 160 13.98 -38.85 8.11
CA PRO A 160 12.60 -39.25 8.38
C PRO A 160 11.74 -38.04 8.77
N GLY A 161 10.43 -38.20 8.69
CA GLY A 161 9.47 -37.19 9.14
C GLY A 161 9.22 -37.24 10.65
N GLY A 162 8.39 -36.31 11.12
CA GLY A 162 8.02 -36.19 12.52
C GLY A 162 7.20 -37.37 13.03
N ARG A 163 7.48 -37.78 14.27
CA ARG A 163 6.83 -38.90 14.97
C ARG A 163 6.29 -38.50 16.34
N GLY A 164 5.25 -39.20 16.80
CA GLY A 164 4.62 -38.96 18.10
C GLY A 164 3.68 -37.76 18.07
N THR A 165 3.91 -36.75 18.92
CA THR A 165 3.08 -35.53 18.96
C THR A 165 3.87 -34.34 18.46
N LEU A 166 3.41 -33.73 17.36
CA LEU A 166 4.03 -32.58 16.71
C LEU A 166 3.11 -31.36 16.85
N ARG A 167 3.67 -30.21 17.21
CA ARG A 167 2.93 -28.94 17.23
C ARG A 167 3.16 -28.23 15.90
N LEU A 168 2.11 -28.09 15.09
CA LEU A 168 2.20 -27.66 13.69
C LEU A 168 2.01 -26.15 13.53
N ALA A 169 1.01 -25.58 14.18
CA ALA A 169 0.73 -24.15 14.14
C ALA A 169 0.05 -23.66 15.43
N LYS A 170 0.15 -22.35 15.67
CA LYS A 170 -0.75 -21.58 16.53
C LYS A 170 -1.47 -20.57 15.63
N VAL A 171 -2.79 -20.66 15.53
CA VAL A 171 -3.60 -19.63 14.87
C VAL A 171 -4.20 -18.75 15.95
N THR A 172 -4.23 -17.44 15.74
CA THR A 172 -4.83 -16.50 16.69
C THR A 172 -5.93 -15.76 15.94
N LEU A 173 -7.18 -16.10 16.24
CA LEU A 173 -8.33 -15.30 15.82
C LEU A 173 -8.67 -14.29 16.95
N VAL A 174 -9.44 -13.26 16.64
CA VAL A 174 -10.19 -12.48 17.62
C VAL A 174 -11.65 -12.52 17.21
N ALA A 175 -12.55 -12.70 18.18
CA ALA A 175 -13.97 -12.54 17.94
C ALA A 175 -14.39 -11.10 18.25
N ASP A 176 -15.00 -10.46 17.27
CA ASP A 176 -15.40 -9.06 17.28
C ASP A 176 -16.86 -8.88 17.74
N GLN A 177 -17.64 -9.96 17.74
CA GLN A 177 -19.02 -10.00 18.23
C GLN A 177 -19.24 -11.11 19.26
N PRO A 178 -20.12 -10.92 20.26
CA PRO A 178 -20.48 -11.95 21.22
C PRO A 178 -21.39 -13.02 20.62
N GLY A 179 -21.19 -14.28 21.00
CA GLY A 179 -21.98 -15.42 20.52
C GLY A 179 -21.16 -16.70 20.31
N PRO A 180 -21.78 -17.79 19.84
CA PRO A 180 -21.11 -19.05 19.58
C PRO A 180 -20.35 -19.03 18.24
N LEU A 181 -19.10 -18.55 18.23
CA LEU A 181 -18.24 -18.59 17.05
C LEU A 181 -17.99 -20.06 16.66
N THR A 182 -18.41 -20.45 15.46
CA THR A 182 -18.20 -21.79 14.93
C THR A 182 -17.03 -21.78 13.94
N ILE A 183 -16.00 -22.57 14.24
CA ILE A 183 -14.78 -22.69 13.44
C ILE A 183 -14.72 -24.12 12.89
N ARG A 184 -14.61 -24.26 11.58
CA ARG A 184 -14.58 -25.55 10.89
C ARG A 184 -13.22 -25.80 10.25
N VAL A 185 -12.65 -26.97 10.45
CA VAL A 185 -11.57 -27.48 9.60
C VAL A 185 -12.26 -28.16 8.42
N ASP A 186 -12.31 -27.49 7.27
CA ASP A 186 -12.96 -28.01 6.05
C ASP A 186 -11.96 -28.57 5.01
N ARG A 187 -10.65 -28.35 5.22
CA ARG A 187 -9.56 -29.16 4.68
C ARG A 187 -8.50 -29.34 5.76
N GLY A 188 -7.92 -30.53 5.86
CA GLY A 188 -6.91 -30.88 6.86
C GLY A 188 -6.02 -32.01 6.34
N VAL A 189 -5.05 -31.66 5.50
CA VAL A 189 -4.13 -32.58 4.81
C VAL A 189 -2.81 -32.64 5.57
N VAL A 190 -2.21 -33.82 5.64
CA VAL A 190 -0.94 -34.10 6.30
C VAL A 190 -0.16 -35.08 5.45
N VAL A 191 1.10 -34.80 5.14
CA VAL A 191 1.89 -35.52 4.12
C VAL A 191 3.22 -36.03 4.68
N ASP A 192 3.70 -37.14 4.11
CA ASP A 192 4.98 -37.75 4.45
C ASP A 192 6.18 -37.09 3.74
N VAL A 193 7.40 -37.58 3.97
CA VAL A 193 8.63 -37.02 3.37
C VAL A 193 8.73 -37.11 1.84
N ARG A 194 7.78 -37.77 1.16
CA ARG A 194 7.67 -37.94 -0.29
C ARG A 194 6.50 -37.16 -0.90
N GLY A 195 5.66 -36.55 -0.08
CA GLY A 195 4.38 -35.94 -0.50
C GLY A 195 3.21 -36.94 -0.53
N GLU A 196 3.33 -38.13 0.05
CA GLU A 196 2.20 -39.07 0.15
C GLU A 196 1.28 -38.68 1.31
N ASN A 197 -0.03 -38.59 1.06
CA ASN A 197 -1.03 -38.25 2.07
C ASN A 197 -1.07 -39.30 3.21
N ILE A 198 -0.85 -38.83 4.44
CA ILE A 198 -0.96 -39.62 5.67
C ILE A 198 -2.41 -39.55 6.15
N PRO A 199 -3.16 -40.67 6.19
CA PRO A 199 -4.54 -40.65 6.67
C PRO A 199 -4.63 -40.24 8.15
N VAL A 200 -5.14 -39.03 8.40
CA VAL A 200 -5.37 -38.48 9.74
C VAL A 200 -6.85 -38.49 10.09
N SER A 201 -7.19 -39.08 11.24
CA SER A 201 -8.47 -38.80 11.87
C SER A 201 -8.51 -37.34 12.32
N GLY A 202 -9.64 -36.65 12.16
CA GLY A 202 -9.72 -35.20 12.37
C GLY A 202 -9.25 -34.33 11.19
N ALA A 203 -9.07 -34.89 9.98
CA ALA A 203 -8.91 -34.11 8.75
C ALA A 203 -10.05 -33.07 8.55
N LEU A 204 -11.26 -33.39 9.04
CA LEU A 204 -12.40 -32.49 9.16
C LEU A 204 -12.83 -32.41 10.63
N GLN A 205 -13.04 -31.19 11.14
CA GLN A 205 -13.40 -30.91 12.53
C GLN A 205 -14.37 -29.70 12.59
N THR A 206 -15.14 -29.59 13.67
CA THR A 206 -15.93 -28.40 13.97
C THR A 206 -15.81 -28.08 15.45
N LEU A 207 -15.45 -26.83 15.74
CA LEU A 207 -15.26 -26.28 17.06
C LEU A 207 -16.26 -25.15 17.27
N THR A 208 -16.71 -24.98 18.51
CA THR A 208 -17.51 -23.82 18.90
C THR A 208 -16.83 -23.15 20.09
N VAL A 209 -16.51 -21.88 19.93
CA VAL A 209 -15.99 -21.01 20.99
C VAL A 209 -17.13 -20.13 21.46
N ASP A 210 -17.44 -20.20 22.76
CA ASP A 210 -18.48 -19.39 23.39
C ASP A 210 -17.92 -17.99 23.68
N VAL A 211 -18.17 -17.02 22.81
CA VAL A 211 -17.67 -15.64 22.96
C VAL A 211 -18.63 -14.89 23.88
N ALA A 212 -18.16 -14.63 25.10
CA ALA A 212 -18.99 -14.18 26.21
C ALA A 212 -19.44 -12.71 26.06
N GLY A 213 -20.69 -12.53 25.63
CA GLY A 213 -21.50 -11.34 25.89
C GLY A 213 -22.71 -11.67 26.78
N VAL A 214 -23.61 -10.71 26.97
CA VAL A 214 -24.73 -10.82 27.90
C VAL A 214 -25.86 -11.70 27.34
N ALA A 215 -26.05 -12.87 27.94
CA ALA A 215 -27.24 -13.75 27.90
C ALA A 215 -27.65 -14.46 26.58
N GLN A 216 -28.08 -15.71 26.76
CA GLN A 216 -28.54 -16.75 25.81
C GLN A 216 -29.99 -16.49 25.29
N MET A 217 -30.62 -17.12 24.29
CA MET A 217 -30.39 -18.05 23.14
C MET A 217 -31.80 -18.32 22.47
N PRO A 218 -32.05 -19.28 21.53
CA PRO A 218 -31.35 -19.70 20.29
C PRO A 218 -32.30 -19.91 19.05
N ARG A 219 -31.76 -19.94 17.81
CA ARG A 219 -31.87 -21.07 16.83
C ARG A 219 -31.44 -20.71 15.38
N THR A 220 -31.02 -21.73 14.64
CA THR A 220 -30.49 -21.71 13.26
C THR A 220 -31.50 -22.19 12.20
N PRO A 221 -31.42 -21.68 10.96
CA PRO A 221 -31.57 -22.48 9.74
C PRO A 221 -30.22 -23.07 9.28
N ARG A 222 -30.22 -24.14 8.47
CA ARG A 222 -28.99 -24.71 7.88
C ARG A 222 -28.79 -24.24 6.45
N VAL A 223 -27.58 -23.82 6.10
CA VAL A 223 -27.11 -23.86 4.71
C VAL A 223 -26.63 -25.28 4.40
N ARG A 224 -27.04 -25.83 3.24
CA ARG A 224 -26.45 -27.03 2.63
C ARG A 224 -25.64 -26.60 1.42
N LEU A 225 -24.39 -27.04 1.34
CA LEU A 225 -23.64 -27.12 0.08
C LEU A 225 -23.18 -28.57 -0.14
N SER A 226 -22.76 -28.85 -1.36
CA SER A 226 -22.71 -30.20 -1.96
C SER A 226 -21.60 -31.11 -1.40
N PRO A 227 -21.69 -32.45 -1.63
CA PRO A 227 -20.69 -33.40 -1.15
C PRO A 227 -19.30 -33.15 -1.75
N ALA A 228 -18.26 -33.56 -1.02
CA ALA A 228 -16.88 -33.52 -1.49
C ALA A 228 -16.69 -34.31 -2.81
N VAL A 229 -15.89 -33.74 -3.71
CA VAL A 229 -15.40 -34.44 -4.91
C VAL A 229 -14.50 -35.60 -4.46
N ARG A 230 -14.65 -36.75 -5.11
CA ARG A 230 -13.95 -37.98 -4.76
C ARG A 230 -12.61 -38.06 -5.49
N GLU A 231 -11.53 -38.22 -4.73
CA GLU A 231 -10.17 -38.45 -5.22
C GLU A 231 -10.13 -39.53 -6.32
N ARG A 232 -9.30 -39.30 -7.35
CA ARG A 232 -9.01 -40.27 -8.41
C ARG A 232 -7.64 -40.90 -8.20
N THR A 233 -7.50 -42.14 -8.65
CA THR A 233 -6.20 -42.84 -8.67
C THR A 233 -5.24 -42.15 -9.66
N PRO A 234 -3.91 -42.08 -9.37
CA PRO A 234 -3.02 -41.14 -10.06
C PRO A 234 -2.84 -41.39 -11.56
N ALA A 235 -2.64 -40.30 -12.30
CA ALA A 235 -2.09 -40.32 -13.65
C ALA A 235 -0.57 -40.51 -13.65
N ALA A 236 0.07 -40.46 -14.83
CA ALA A 236 1.52 -40.54 -14.95
C ALA A 236 2.19 -39.31 -14.30
N SER A 237 3.26 -39.53 -13.52
CA SER A 237 3.96 -38.46 -12.80
C SER A 237 4.55 -37.39 -13.71
N ILE A 238 4.17 -36.13 -13.48
CA ILE A 238 4.79 -34.95 -14.10
C ILE A 238 6.27 -34.87 -13.63
N PRO A 239 7.21 -34.42 -14.48
CA PRO A 239 8.57 -34.09 -14.03
C PRO A 239 8.56 -33.11 -12.83
N LEU A 240 9.48 -33.32 -11.89
CA LEU A 240 9.67 -32.42 -10.74
C LEU A 240 10.69 -31.28 -11.02
N ASP A 241 11.24 -31.29 -12.24
CA ASP A 241 11.96 -30.20 -12.89
C ASP A 241 10.87 -29.37 -13.59
N LEU A 242 10.53 -28.24 -12.97
CA LEU A 242 9.35 -27.42 -13.27
C LEU A 242 9.71 -26.07 -13.90
N ASN A 243 10.99 -25.67 -13.80
CA ASN A 243 11.58 -24.55 -14.52
C ASN A 243 12.32 -24.99 -15.81
N GLY A 244 12.65 -26.28 -15.97
CA GLY A 244 13.37 -26.82 -17.13
C GLY A 244 14.91 -26.74 -17.04
N ASP A 245 15.49 -26.46 -15.86
CA ASP A 245 16.94 -26.26 -15.71
C ASP A 245 17.77 -27.55 -15.69
N GLY A 246 17.11 -28.71 -15.66
CA GLY A 246 17.73 -30.04 -15.64
C GLY A 246 17.91 -30.61 -14.22
N ARG A 247 17.26 -30.03 -13.20
CA ARG A 247 17.41 -30.37 -11.78
C ARG A 247 16.07 -30.31 -11.05
N VAL A 248 16.09 -30.68 -9.77
CA VAL A 248 14.96 -30.49 -8.84
C VAL A 248 15.49 -29.68 -7.67
N SER A 249 15.01 -28.45 -7.53
CA SER A 249 15.63 -27.40 -6.72
C SER A 249 14.62 -26.69 -5.82
N HIS A 250 15.08 -25.59 -5.19
CA HIS A 250 14.18 -24.69 -4.46
C HIS A 250 13.26 -23.90 -5.41
N ALA A 251 13.71 -23.55 -6.62
CA ALA A 251 12.91 -22.80 -7.59
C ALA A 251 11.68 -23.62 -8.01
N ASP A 252 11.86 -24.89 -8.36
CA ASP A 252 10.77 -25.82 -8.67
C ASP A 252 9.79 -25.97 -7.50
N THR A 253 10.28 -25.87 -6.27
CA THR A 253 9.41 -25.87 -5.08
C THR A 253 8.59 -24.57 -5.02
N MET A 254 9.19 -23.42 -5.33
CA MET A 254 8.50 -22.12 -5.37
C MET A 254 7.43 -22.04 -6.47
N GLU A 255 7.64 -22.66 -7.63
CA GLU A 255 6.62 -22.79 -8.67
C GLU A 255 5.32 -23.41 -8.14
N VAL A 256 5.42 -24.51 -7.37
CA VAL A 256 4.25 -25.16 -6.76
C VAL A 256 3.69 -24.35 -5.59
N VAL A 257 4.52 -23.63 -4.82
CA VAL A 257 4.05 -22.72 -3.75
C VAL A 257 3.27 -21.53 -4.31
N LEU A 258 3.69 -20.98 -5.45
CA LEU A 258 2.95 -19.93 -6.15
C LEU A 258 1.61 -20.47 -6.65
N ALA A 259 1.62 -21.57 -7.40
CA ALA A 259 0.40 -22.20 -7.91
C ALA A 259 -0.57 -22.61 -6.77
N TRP A 260 -0.05 -23.08 -5.63
CA TRP A 260 -0.83 -23.35 -4.41
C TRP A 260 -1.52 -22.08 -3.89
N THR A 261 -0.79 -20.96 -3.85
CA THR A 261 -1.29 -19.66 -3.38
C THR A 261 -2.41 -19.16 -4.29
N THR A 262 -2.16 -19.07 -5.60
CA THR A 262 -3.14 -18.72 -6.63
C THR A 262 -4.39 -19.60 -6.57
N ALA A 263 -4.22 -20.91 -6.36
CA ALA A 263 -5.32 -21.86 -6.20
C ALA A 263 -6.17 -21.62 -4.94
N ARG A 264 -5.59 -21.14 -3.84
CA ARG A 264 -6.35 -20.77 -2.63
C ARG A 264 -7.05 -19.42 -2.79
N GLU A 265 -6.41 -18.42 -3.38
CA GLU A 265 -6.99 -17.11 -3.67
C GLU A 265 -8.20 -17.20 -4.64
N ALA A 266 -8.07 -18.00 -5.70
CA ALA A 266 -9.17 -18.29 -6.63
C ALA A 266 -10.26 -19.22 -6.03
N GLY A 267 -10.02 -19.84 -4.87
CA GLY A 267 -10.90 -20.83 -4.26
C GLY A 267 -10.93 -22.21 -4.96
N ILE A 268 -10.05 -22.44 -5.95
CA ILE A 268 -10.02 -23.64 -6.80
C ILE A 268 -8.89 -24.58 -6.32
N VAL A 269 -9.21 -25.47 -5.39
CA VAL A 269 -8.22 -26.42 -4.83
C VAL A 269 -7.96 -27.64 -5.73
N CYS A 270 -8.99 -28.09 -6.46
CA CYS A 270 -8.95 -29.29 -7.32
C CYS A 270 -9.89 -29.15 -8.52
N GLY A 271 -9.62 -29.89 -9.60
CA GLY A 271 -10.50 -30.01 -10.78
C GLY A 271 -9.97 -29.26 -12.00
N SER A 272 -10.64 -28.19 -12.40
CA SER A 272 -10.19 -27.31 -13.50
C SER A 272 -9.09 -26.37 -13.00
N LEU A 273 -7.89 -26.93 -12.80
CA LEU A 273 -6.73 -26.21 -12.28
C LEU A 273 -6.22 -25.16 -13.29
N PRO A 274 -5.92 -23.92 -12.85
CA PRO A 274 -5.28 -22.91 -13.71
C PRO A 274 -3.90 -23.38 -14.22
N GLU A 275 -3.14 -24.05 -13.37
CA GLU A 275 -1.77 -24.51 -13.62
C GLU A 275 -1.67 -26.03 -13.50
N ALA A 276 -2.36 -26.78 -14.36
CA ALA A 276 -2.38 -28.25 -14.34
C ALA A 276 -1.00 -28.94 -14.52
N SER A 277 0.06 -28.19 -14.80
CA SER A 277 1.46 -28.66 -14.79
C SER A 277 2.09 -28.68 -13.38
N ARG A 278 1.44 -28.08 -12.39
CA ARG A 278 1.92 -27.97 -10.99
C ARG A 278 1.26 -28.98 -10.04
N ASP A 279 0.23 -29.70 -10.50
CA ASP A 279 -0.27 -30.97 -9.96
C ASP A 279 0.77 -32.08 -10.20
N VAL A 280 1.92 -31.98 -9.50
CA VAL A 280 3.00 -32.95 -9.67
C VAL A 280 2.69 -34.29 -9.03
N THR A 281 1.71 -34.37 -8.13
CA THR A 281 1.18 -35.65 -7.61
C THR A 281 0.44 -36.43 -8.69
N GLY A 282 -0.32 -35.75 -9.54
CA GLY A 282 -1.19 -36.30 -10.57
C GLY A 282 -2.55 -36.75 -10.03
N ASP A 283 -3.05 -36.10 -8.97
CA ASP A 283 -4.29 -36.45 -8.27
C ASP A 283 -5.51 -35.57 -8.62
N GLY A 284 -5.27 -34.44 -9.29
CA GLY A 284 -6.27 -33.46 -9.71
C GLY A 284 -6.38 -32.23 -8.80
N CYS A 285 -5.50 -32.06 -7.82
CA CYS A 285 -5.41 -30.90 -6.93
C CYS A 285 -4.08 -30.13 -7.11
N ILE A 286 -3.99 -28.94 -6.49
CA ILE A 286 -2.70 -28.29 -6.20
C ILE A 286 -2.67 -28.01 -4.70
N ASP A 287 -1.86 -28.76 -3.98
CA ASP A 287 -1.97 -29.03 -2.53
C ASP A 287 -0.57 -29.18 -1.89
N VAL A 288 -0.48 -29.22 -0.57
CA VAL A 288 0.80 -29.44 0.14
C VAL A 288 1.50 -30.75 -0.24
N ALA A 289 0.77 -31.75 -0.76
CA ALA A 289 1.33 -32.97 -1.32
C ALA A 289 2.25 -32.69 -2.52
N ASP A 290 1.84 -31.81 -3.43
CA ASP A 290 2.63 -31.38 -4.59
C ASP A 290 3.90 -30.64 -4.15
N VAL A 291 3.74 -29.64 -3.27
CA VAL A 291 4.87 -28.87 -2.73
C VAL A 291 5.86 -29.79 -2.00
N GLN A 292 5.36 -30.72 -1.18
CA GLN A 292 6.17 -31.67 -0.44
C GLN A 292 6.81 -32.73 -1.34
N ARG A 293 6.21 -33.08 -2.48
CA ARG A 293 6.79 -33.99 -3.49
C ARG A 293 8.03 -33.39 -4.13
N VAL A 294 8.00 -32.10 -4.49
CA VAL A 294 9.18 -31.38 -5.02
C VAL A 294 10.22 -31.16 -3.91
N ALA A 295 9.83 -30.55 -2.78
CA ALA A 295 10.73 -30.21 -1.67
C ALA A 295 11.42 -31.44 -1.01
N GLY A 296 10.76 -32.60 -1.04
CA GLY A 296 11.31 -33.89 -0.58
C GLY A 296 12.26 -34.56 -1.59
N SER A 297 12.34 -34.04 -2.82
CA SER A 297 13.06 -34.63 -3.94
C SER A 297 14.33 -33.87 -4.35
N ILE A 298 14.72 -32.80 -3.65
CA ILE A 298 15.96 -32.05 -3.91
C ILE A 298 17.19 -32.94 -3.61
N ILE A 299 18.03 -33.20 -4.62
CA ILE A 299 19.16 -34.18 -4.57
C ILE A 299 20.53 -33.47 -4.53
N PRO A 300 21.54 -33.98 -3.81
CA PRO A 300 22.93 -33.51 -3.93
C PRO A 300 23.52 -33.74 -5.34
N THR A 301 24.15 -32.72 -5.91
CA THR A 301 24.97 -32.82 -7.13
C THR A 301 26.29 -33.53 -6.85
N THR A 302 26.35 -34.84 -7.07
CA THR A 302 27.60 -35.61 -7.00
C THR A 302 28.47 -35.38 -8.25
N THR A 303 29.68 -34.88 -8.07
CA THR A 303 30.73 -34.85 -9.09
C THR A 303 31.34 -36.24 -9.34
N SER A 304 31.99 -36.42 -10.49
CA SER A 304 32.53 -37.70 -11.01
C SER A 304 31.43 -38.68 -11.49
N GLY A 305 31.64 -39.56 -12.47
CA GLY A 305 32.83 -39.80 -13.31
C GLY A 305 32.70 -41.12 -14.06
N THR A 306 33.28 -41.19 -15.27
CA THR A 306 33.13 -42.28 -16.26
C THR A 306 33.21 -43.73 -15.74
N ARG A 307 32.21 -44.57 -16.08
CA ARG A 307 32.44 -46.03 -16.26
C ARG A 307 31.45 -46.72 -17.21
N SER A 308 31.87 -47.90 -17.70
CA SER A 308 31.44 -48.49 -18.97
C SER A 308 30.27 -49.49 -18.91
N GLN A 309 29.55 -49.55 -20.03
CA GLN A 309 28.69 -50.60 -20.59
C GLN A 309 28.57 -51.97 -19.87
N ARG A 310 27.34 -52.52 -19.90
CA ARG A 310 27.02 -53.80 -20.58
C ARG A 310 25.52 -53.96 -20.83
N ALA A 311 25.12 -54.84 -21.76
CA ALA A 311 23.74 -54.99 -22.21
C ALA A 311 23.30 -56.46 -22.37
N ALA A 312 22.00 -56.71 -22.12
CA ALA A 312 21.22 -57.85 -22.63
C ALA A 312 19.74 -57.41 -22.67
N ARG A 313 18.96 -57.46 -23.76
CA ARG A 313 18.54 -58.54 -24.70
C ARG A 313 17.49 -59.52 -24.15
N THR A 314 16.21 -59.17 -24.37
CA THR A 314 15.02 -59.95 -24.83
C THR A 314 13.79 -59.05 -24.61
N GLY A 315 12.76 -58.90 -25.45
CA GLY A 315 12.27 -59.67 -26.61
C GLY A 315 10.86 -60.23 -26.28
N GLY A 316 9.77 -59.93 -27.00
CA GLY A 316 9.57 -59.03 -28.14
C GLY A 316 8.13 -59.15 -28.72
N ILE A 317 7.93 -58.69 -29.97
CA ILE A 317 6.78 -58.97 -30.86
C ILE A 317 5.40 -58.38 -30.46
N LEU A 318 5.01 -57.29 -31.13
CA LEU A 318 3.87 -57.27 -32.07
C LEU A 318 4.03 -56.07 -33.04
N ARG A 319 3.29 -56.04 -34.16
CA ARG A 319 3.43 -55.03 -35.25
C ARG A 319 2.07 -54.29 -35.49
N PRO A 320 1.89 -53.42 -36.51
CA PRO A 320 1.58 -52.01 -36.21
C PRO A 320 0.27 -51.49 -36.82
N ILE A 321 -0.09 -50.25 -36.49
CA ILE A 321 -0.96 -49.40 -37.32
C ILE A 321 -0.15 -48.14 -37.65
N SER A 322 -0.15 -47.72 -38.92
CA SER A 322 0.75 -46.67 -39.43
C SER A 322 -0.02 -45.51 -40.07
N PHE A 323 0.23 -44.29 -39.60
CA PHE A 323 -0.04 -43.04 -40.31
C PHE A 323 1.05 -42.00 -39.99
N GLY A 324 1.36 -41.12 -40.94
CA GLY A 324 2.11 -39.88 -40.70
C GLY A 324 3.62 -40.01 -40.45
N SER A 325 4.42 -40.15 -41.50
CA SER A 325 5.88 -40.04 -41.40
C SER A 325 6.36 -38.59 -41.37
N SER A 326 6.65 -38.04 -40.18
CA SER A 326 7.49 -36.84 -40.03
C SER A 326 8.69 -37.15 -39.13
N ARG A 327 9.89 -36.72 -39.55
CA ARG A 327 11.16 -37.12 -38.90
C ARG A 327 11.44 -36.27 -37.67
N LEU A 328 10.90 -36.66 -36.52
CA LEU A 328 11.49 -36.24 -35.24
C LEU A 328 12.91 -36.82 -35.14
N ARG A 329 13.92 -35.97 -35.36
CA ARG A 329 15.29 -36.27 -34.95
C ARG A 329 15.28 -36.46 -33.44
N THR A 330 15.71 -37.62 -32.95
CA THR A 330 16.10 -37.77 -31.55
C THR A 330 17.33 -36.92 -31.31
N ALA A 331 17.13 -35.67 -30.93
CA ALA A 331 18.20 -34.82 -30.43
C ALA A 331 18.72 -35.46 -29.14
N THR A 332 19.96 -35.95 -29.19
CA THR A 332 20.70 -36.26 -27.97
C THR A 332 20.87 -34.98 -27.20
N VAL A 333 20.15 -34.82 -26.10
CA VAL A 333 20.38 -33.73 -25.14
C VAL A 333 21.75 -33.98 -24.51
N SER A 334 22.78 -33.45 -25.15
CA SER A 334 24.01 -33.13 -24.44
C SER A 334 23.64 -32.15 -23.35
N GLN A 335 24.05 -32.40 -22.10
CA GLN A 335 24.09 -31.32 -21.13
C GLN A 335 24.99 -30.24 -21.72
N ALA A 336 24.44 -29.05 -21.94
CA ALA A 336 25.22 -27.90 -22.38
C ALA A 336 26.16 -27.55 -21.22
N VAL A 337 27.47 -27.66 -21.46
CA VAL A 337 28.47 -27.11 -20.55
C VAL A 337 28.31 -25.59 -20.64
N ARG A 338 27.71 -24.97 -19.61
CA ARG A 338 27.57 -23.52 -19.54
C ARG A 338 28.95 -22.89 -19.67
N PRO A 339 29.24 -22.11 -20.74
CA PRO A 339 30.53 -21.48 -20.89
C PRO A 339 30.81 -20.56 -19.71
N THR A 340 32.03 -20.60 -19.19
CA THR A 340 32.43 -19.77 -18.04
C THR A 340 33.55 -18.83 -18.46
N LEU A 341 33.21 -17.56 -18.61
CA LEU A 341 34.09 -16.49 -19.03
C LEU A 341 34.67 -15.82 -17.77
N TYR A 342 35.96 -15.99 -17.54
CA TYR A 342 36.64 -15.57 -16.31
C TYR A 342 37.30 -14.19 -16.45
N VAL A 343 36.59 -13.13 -16.07
CA VAL A 343 37.12 -11.77 -15.99
C VAL A 343 38.31 -11.75 -15.02
N ASN A 344 39.50 -11.47 -15.56
CA ASN A 344 40.77 -11.56 -14.85
C ASN A 344 41.55 -10.22 -14.84
N SER A 345 40.94 -9.15 -15.37
CA SER A 345 41.53 -7.82 -15.46
C SER A 345 40.51 -6.73 -15.07
N THR A 346 41.00 -5.63 -14.52
CA THR A 346 40.24 -4.39 -14.27
C THR A 346 40.18 -3.45 -15.47
N GLY A 347 40.81 -3.82 -16.59
CA GLY A 347 40.73 -3.06 -17.84
C GLY A 347 39.36 -3.14 -18.51
N ASP A 348 39.15 -2.29 -19.52
CA ASP A 348 37.89 -2.15 -20.25
C ASP A 348 38.10 -2.24 -21.79
N ASP A 349 39.18 -2.87 -22.22
CA ASP A 349 39.44 -3.15 -23.64
C ASP A 349 38.40 -4.13 -24.23
N VAL A 350 38.20 -4.04 -25.54
CA VAL A 350 37.35 -4.97 -26.31
C VAL A 350 38.01 -6.34 -26.48
N ASP A 351 37.16 -7.34 -26.68
CA ASP A 351 37.57 -8.64 -27.19
C ASP A 351 38.21 -8.54 -28.59
N ALA A 352 39.22 -9.37 -28.86
CA ALA A 352 39.89 -9.44 -30.16
C ALA A 352 39.18 -10.36 -31.17
N ALA A 353 38.38 -11.34 -30.72
CA ALA A 353 37.75 -12.34 -31.59
C ALA A 353 36.32 -12.80 -31.12
N PRO A 354 35.33 -11.90 -30.92
CA PRO A 354 33.99 -12.27 -30.45
C PRO A 354 33.34 -13.45 -31.21
N GLY A 355 33.04 -14.52 -30.47
CA GLY A 355 32.42 -15.76 -30.92
C GLY A 355 33.37 -16.96 -31.03
N ASP A 356 34.62 -16.88 -30.54
CA ASP A 356 35.60 -17.97 -30.62
C ASP A 356 35.58 -18.94 -29.42
N GLY A 357 34.88 -18.57 -28.33
CA GLY A 357 34.83 -19.31 -27.07
C GLY A 357 35.55 -18.63 -25.90
N VAL A 358 36.35 -17.59 -26.14
CA VAL A 358 37.35 -17.07 -25.18
C VAL A 358 37.31 -15.55 -25.09
N CYS A 359 36.98 -15.02 -23.91
CA CYS A 359 37.01 -13.58 -23.66
C CYS A 359 38.47 -13.02 -23.63
N ALA A 360 39.03 -12.64 -24.78
CA ALA A 360 40.45 -12.30 -24.90
C ALA A 360 40.67 -10.97 -25.63
N THR A 361 41.12 -9.95 -24.90
CA THR A 361 41.59 -8.69 -25.51
C THR A 361 42.89 -8.92 -26.29
N ALA A 362 43.32 -7.91 -27.07
CA ALA A 362 44.61 -7.94 -27.77
C ALA A 362 45.84 -8.12 -26.85
N ALA A 363 45.69 -7.94 -25.53
CA ALA A 363 46.72 -8.20 -24.51
C ALA A 363 46.60 -9.60 -23.85
N GLY A 364 45.63 -10.43 -24.25
CA GLY A 364 45.38 -11.77 -23.69
C GLY A 364 44.66 -11.76 -22.33
N ALA A 365 44.05 -10.64 -21.94
CA ALA A 365 43.27 -10.51 -20.71
C ALA A 365 41.76 -10.64 -20.98
N CYS A 366 40.99 -11.11 -20.00
CA CYS A 366 39.53 -11.07 -20.03
C CYS A 366 39.04 -9.90 -19.19
N THR A 367 38.46 -8.90 -19.86
CA THR A 367 37.78 -7.75 -19.27
C THR A 367 36.28 -8.04 -19.15
N LEU A 368 35.55 -7.26 -18.35
CA LEU A 368 34.08 -7.38 -18.30
C LEU A 368 33.45 -7.07 -19.68
N ARG A 369 34.01 -6.10 -20.42
CA ARG A 369 33.63 -5.79 -21.80
C ARG A 369 33.81 -6.98 -22.75
N ALA A 370 34.97 -7.64 -22.70
CA ALA A 370 35.24 -8.82 -23.51
C ALA A 370 34.28 -9.98 -23.15
N ALA A 371 34.09 -10.25 -21.85
CA ALA A 371 33.18 -11.30 -21.40
C ALA A 371 31.72 -11.09 -21.84
N ILE A 372 31.20 -9.85 -21.82
CA ILE A 372 29.84 -9.57 -22.33
C ILE A 372 29.80 -9.66 -23.86
N ALA A 373 30.82 -9.13 -24.56
CA ALA A 373 30.92 -9.22 -26.02
C ALA A 373 30.94 -10.67 -26.53
N GLU A 374 31.64 -11.55 -25.79
CA GLU A 374 31.74 -12.98 -26.08
C GLU A 374 30.46 -13.74 -25.73
N ALA A 375 29.85 -13.50 -24.57
CA ALA A 375 28.57 -14.10 -24.20
C ALA A 375 27.47 -13.82 -25.25
N ASN A 376 27.44 -12.60 -25.79
CA ASN A 376 26.53 -12.18 -26.87
C ASN A 376 26.78 -12.84 -28.24
N LYS A 377 27.82 -13.69 -28.38
CA LYS A 377 28.13 -14.44 -29.61
C LYS A 377 28.05 -15.95 -29.42
N GLN A 378 28.09 -16.42 -28.18
CA GLN A 378 27.80 -17.80 -27.83
C GLN A 378 26.28 -18.04 -27.86
N SER A 379 25.84 -19.30 -27.68
CA SER A 379 24.42 -19.64 -27.67
C SER A 379 24.08 -20.55 -26.50
N GLY A 380 23.06 -20.17 -25.74
CA GLY A 380 22.65 -20.85 -24.53
C GLY A 380 23.21 -20.21 -23.26
N ALA A 381 23.00 -20.85 -22.10
CA ALA A 381 23.26 -20.22 -20.81
C ALA A 381 24.75 -19.96 -20.53
N ASN A 382 25.12 -18.69 -20.43
CA ASN A 382 26.48 -18.19 -20.21
C ASN A 382 26.73 -17.78 -18.75
N LEU A 383 27.96 -17.95 -18.25
CA LEU A 383 28.39 -17.46 -16.94
C LEU A 383 29.63 -16.57 -17.07
N ILE A 384 29.48 -15.29 -16.71
CA ILE A 384 30.57 -14.35 -16.50
C ILE A 384 30.95 -14.40 -15.02
N ALA A 385 32.13 -14.95 -14.75
CA ALA A 385 32.73 -15.09 -13.43
C ALA A 385 33.95 -14.16 -13.29
N PHE A 386 34.36 -13.87 -12.06
CA PHE A 386 35.46 -12.97 -11.75
C PHE A 386 36.58 -13.73 -11.01
N ALA A 387 37.79 -13.57 -11.51
CA ALA A 387 39.03 -14.15 -10.97
C ALA A 387 40.19 -13.15 -11.10
N ILE A 388 39.91 -11.87 -10.82
CA ILE A 388 40.87 -10.77 -10.94
C ILE A 388 41.99 -10.96 -9.90
N PRO A 389 43.28 -11.01 -10.28
CA PRO A 389 44.38 -11.21 -9.34
C PRO A 389 44.52 -10.08 -8.33
N GLY A 390 44.83 -10.44 -7.07
CA GLY A 390 45.08 -9.49 -5.97
C GLY A 390 44.27 -9.81 -4.72
N THR A 391 44.16 -8.82 -3.84
CA THR A 391 43.37 -8.91 -2.59
C THR A 391 42.70 -7.56 -2.32
N GLY A 392 41.41 -7.56 -1.98
CA GLY A 392 40.66 -6.36 -1.66
C GLY A 392 39.48 -6.16 -2.61
N VAL A 393 39.24 -4.92 -3.00
CA VAL A 393 38.23 -4.57 -4.01
C VAL A 393 38.94 -4.32 -5.33
N HIS A 394 38.34 -4.80 -6.42
CA HIS A 394 38.84 -4.67 -7.79
C HIS A 394 37.90 -3.73 -8.57
N THR A 395 38.39 -2.54 -8.89
CA THR A 395 37.59 -1.48 -9.53
C THR A 395 37.82 -1.48 -11.04
N ILE A 396 36.78 -1.79 -11.81
CA ILE A 396 36.74 -1.78 -13.28
C ILE A 396 36.29 -0.39 -13.73
N ALA A 397 37.19 0.38 -14.35
CA ALA A 397 36.90 1.73 -14.82
C ALA A 397 36.46 1.73 -16.28
N LEU A 398 35.25 2.21 -16.55
CA LEU A 398 34.67 2.25 -17.88
C LEU A 398 35.29 3.37 -18.74
N ALA A 399 35.83 2.99 -19.90
CA ALA A 399 36.26 3.88 -20.97
C ALA A 399 35.10 4.22 -21.93
N SER A 400 34.02 3.44 -21.91
CA SER A 400 32.75 3.71 -22.61
C SER A 400 31.62 2.87 -21.98
N SER A 401 30.35 3.06 -22.37
CA SER A 401 29.27 2.14 -21.96
C SER A 401 29.59 0.70 -22.38
N LEU A 402 29.26 -0.30 -21.54
CA LEU A 402 29.50 -1.71 -21.90
C LEU A 402 28.55 -2.16 -23.03
N PRO A 403 28.87 -3.25 -23.76
CA PRO A 403 27.91 -3.87 -24.67
C PRO A 403 26.63 -4.25 -23.92
N SER A 404 25.47 -4.14 -24.58
CA SER A 404 24.21 -4.64 -24.00
C SER A 404 24.22 -6.17 -23.95
N ILE A 405 23.73 -6.78 -22.88
CA ILE A 405 23.42 -8.22 -22.84
C ILE A 405 22.25 -8.46 -23.79
N SER A 406 22.47 -9.28 -24.82
CA SER A 406 21.57 -9.43 -25.97
C SER A 406 21.50 -10.86 -26.55
N ASP A 407 22.00 -11.89 -25.85
CA ASP A 407 21.72 -13.28 -26.25
C ASP A 407 20.27 -13.62 -25.85
N GLU A 408 19.46 -13.98 -26.83
CA GLU A 408 18.07 -14.46 -26.66
C GLU A 408 17.98 -16.00 -26.64
N THR A 409 19.09 -16.69 -26.90
CA THR A 409 19.15 -18.16 -26.96
C THR A 409 19.46 -18.81 -25.61
N GLY A 410 19.97 -18.05 -24.64
CA GLY A 410 20.02 -18.45 -23.24
C GLY A 410 20.41 -17.31 -22.28
N PRO A 411 20.23 -17.55 -20.96
CA PRO A 411 20.49 -16.53 -19.94
C PRO A 411 21.98 -16.29 -19.72
N THR A 412 22.39 -15.02 -19.67
CA THR A 412 23.71 -14.60 -19.19
C THR A 412 23.65 -14.32 -17.68
N THR A 413 24.49 -15.01 -16.92
CA THR A 413 24.71 -14.75 -15.49
C THR A 413 26.00 -13.97 -15.30
N ILE A 414 25.95 -12.84 -14.59
CA ILE A 414 27.11 -12.07 -14.13
C ILE A 414 27.16 -12.18 -12.60
N ASP A 415 28.14 -12.93 -12.08
CA ASP A 415 28.22 -13.27 -10.66
C ASP A 415 29.49 -12.74 -9.99
N GLY A 416 29.44 -11.50 -9.49
CA GLY A 416 30.52 -10.89 -8.71
C GLY A 416 30.89 -11.63 -7.41
N TYR A 417 30.02 -12.51 -6.90
CA TYR A 417 30.34 -13.35 -5.74
C TYR A 417 31.29 -14.52 -6.07
N THR A 418 31.66 -14.71 -7.33
CA THR A 418 32.76 -15.62 -7.72
C THR A 418 34.15 -15.06 -7.43
N GLN A 419 34.31 -13.73 -7.29
CA GLN A 419 35.59 -13.10 -6.98
C GLN A 419 36.10 -13.54 -5.60
N ALA A 420 37.41 -13.81 -5.50
CA ALA A 420 38.04 -14.30 -4.28
C ALA A 420 37.80 -13.34 -3.08
N GLY A 421 37.23 -13.87 -2.00
CA GLY A 421 36.90 -13.11 -0.79
C GLY A 421 35.57 -12.36 -0.84
N ALA A 422 34.77 -12.49 -1.90
CA ALA A 422 33.39 -11.99 -1.93
C ALA A 422 32.47 -12.91 -1.11
N GLN A 423 31.39 -12.37 -0.53
CA GLN A 423 30.39 -13.12 0.25
C GLN A 423 28.99 -12.49 0.10
N PRO A 424 27.95 -13.28 -0.26
CA PRO A 424 26.56 -12.82 -0.25
C PRO A 424 26.07 -12.33 1.12
N ASN A 425 25.03 -11.48 1.12
CA ASN A 425 24.40 -11.05 2.37
C ASN A 425 23.76 -12.22 3.14
N THR A 426 23.94 -12.24 4.45
CA THR A 426 23.31 -13.19 5.38
C THR A 426 22.45 -12.52 6.45
N ASP A 427 22.44 -11.19 6.54
CA ASP A 427 21.61 -10.45 7.50
C ASP A 427 20.17 -10.29 6.99
N PRO A 428 19.13 -10.61 7.81
CA PRO A 428 17.75 -10.53 7.38
C PRO A 428 17.21 -9.09 7.24
N LEU A 429 17.80 -8.08 7.90
CA LEU A 429 17.27 -6.70 7.95
C LEU A 429 18.17 -5.68 7.25
N VAL A 430 19.49 -5.87 7.31
CA VAL A 430 20.48 -4.99 6.67
C VAL A 430 21.27 -5.79 5.62
N SER A 431 22.43 -5.30 5.15
CA SER A 431 23.36 -6.10 4.36
C SER A 431 24.77 -6.14 4.94
N ASN A 432 25.26 -7.36 5.17
CA ASN A 432 26.65 -7.65 5.53
C ASN A 432 27.49 -8.16 4.35
N ALA A 433 26.94 -8.08 3.12
CA ALA A 433 27.59 -8.56 1.90
C ALA A 433 29.01 -8.00 1.74
N GLN A 434 29.94 -8.88 1.35
CA GLN A 434 31.29 -8.52 0.98
C GLN A 434 31.37 -8.44 -0.55
N ILE A 435 31.10 -7.27 -1.11
CA ILE A 435 31.38 -6.98 -2.52
C ILE A 435 32.90 -6.87 -2.70
N LYS A 436 33.41 -7.35 -3.84
CA LYS A 436 34.85 -7.30 -4.22
C LYS A 436 35.09 -6.85 -5.66
N VAL A 437 34.03 -6.63 -6.44
CA VAL A 437 34.12 -6.07 -7.80
C VAL A 437 33.27 -4.81 -7.86
N GLU A 438 33.90 -3.71 -8.26
CA GLU A 438 33.25 -2.44 -8.55
C GLU A 438 33.27 -2.19 -10.05
N VAL A 439 32.18 -1.67 -10.60
CA VAL A 439 32.11 -1.08 -11.94
C VAL A 439 31.90 0.41 -11.77
N VAL A 440 32.90 1.20 -12.17
CA VAL A 440 32.88 2.66 -12.04
C VAL A 440 32.80 3.31 -13.41
N GLY A 441 31.88 4.26 -13.56
CA GLY A 441 31.81 5.10 -14.76
C GLY A 441 32.94 6.14 -14.83
N SER A 442 32.76 7.13 -15.70
CA SER A 442 33.78 8.09 -16.08
C SER A 442 34.41 8.87 -14.92
N GLU A 443 35.66 9.28 -15.09
CA GLU A 443 36.37 10.17 -14.18
C GLU A 443 35.69 11.55 -14.08
N LEU A 444 35.59 12.07 -12.85
CA LEU A 444 35.20 13.46 -12.61
C LEU A 444 36.38 14.36 -13.00
N VAL A 445 36.21 15.23 -13.99
CA VAL A 445 37.22 16.25 -14.28
C VAL A 445 37.16 17.31 -13.18
N VAL A 446 38.07 17.18 -12.21
CA VAL A 446 38.28 18.14 -11.13
C VAL A 446 39.45 19.05 -11.50
N ASN A 447 39.27 20.35 -11.36
CA ASN A 447 40.35 21.32 -11.49
C ASN A 447 41.39 21.14 -10.37
N PRO A 448 42.64 21.61 -10.56
CA PRO A 448 43.67 21.58 -9.51
C PRO A 448 43.34 22.32 -8.21
N ASP A 449 42.27 23.12 -8.17
CA ASP A 449 41.76 23.81 -6.97
C ASP A 449 40.66 23.02 -6.23
N GLY A 450 40.36 21.80 -6.66
CA GLY A 450 39.34 20.92 -6.08
C GLY A 450 37.91 21.17 -6.55
N LYS A 451 37.66 22.11 -7.47
CA LYS A 451 36.32 22.36 -8.04
C LYS A 451 36.10 21.60 -9.35
N TYR A 452 34.88 21.18 -9.64
CA TYR A 452 34.54 20.59 -10.95
C TYR A 452 34.61 21.64 -12.07
N VAL A 453 34.80 21.19 -13.32
CA VAL A 453 34.75 22.08 -14.49
C VAL A 453 33.30 22.48 -14.78
N GLU A 454 32.94 23.72 -14.47
CA GLU A 454 31.61 24.28 -14.74
C GLU A 454 31.44 24.59 -16.24
N GLY A 455 31.01 23.58 -17.00
CA GLY A 455 30.79 23.70 -18.44
C GLY A 455 30.55 22.34 -19.04
N GLU A 456 31.50 21.43 -18.84
CA GLU A 456 31.51 20.09 -19.40
C GLU A 456 30.30 19.25 -18.99
N ALA A 457 29.82 18.44 -19.94
CA ALA A 457 28.94 17.32 -19.63
C ALA A 457 29.79 16.20 -19.02
N LEU A 458 29.39 15.67 -17.87
CA LEU A 458 29.95 14.41 -17.39
C LEU A 458 29.59 13.32 -18.40
N ALA A 459 30.60 12.73 -19.05
CA ALA A 459 30.44 11.63 -20.00
C ALA A 459 30.12 10.32 -19.26
N LEU A 460 29.03 10.33 -18.49
CA LEU A 460 28.57 9.20 -17.70
C LEU A 460 28.22 8.04 -18.63
N PHE A 461 28.81 6.88 -18.35
CA PHE A 461 28.59 5.67 -19.13
C PHE A 461 27.52 4.79 -18.49
N ASP A 462 26.71 4.13 -19.32
CA ASP A 462 25.84 3.04 -18.85
C ASP A 462 26.72 1.84 -18.50
N ALA A 463 26.54 1.28 -17.30
CA ALA A 463 27.23 0.04 -16.95
C ALA A 463 26.56 -1.15 -17.63
N ILE A 464 25.56 -1.80 -17.03
CA ILE A 464 24.95 -3.00 -17.64
C ILE A 464 23.61 -2.68 -18.28
N ARG A 465 23.53 -2.73 -19.62
CA ARG A 465 22.27 -2.68 -20.36
C ARG A 465 21.81 -4.11 -20.72
N VAL A 466 20.52 -4.40 -20.59
CA VAL A 466 19.93 -5.73 -20.80
C VAL A 466 18.76 -5.62 -21.77
N THR A 467 18.85 -6.30 -22.92
CA THR A 467 17.81 -6.32 -23.96
C THR A 467 17.34 -7.73 -24.31
N SER A 468 17.72 -8.72 -23.53
CA SER A 468 17.28 -10.12 -23.65
C SER A 468 16.78 -10.64 -22.30
N PRO A 469 16.20 -11.86 -22.21
CA PRO A 469 15.49 -12.30 -21.02
C PRO A 469 16.28 -13.26 -20.12
N ASN A 470 15.76 -13.52 -18.91
CA ASN A 470 16.25 -14.50 -17.94
C ASN A 470 17.68 -14.26 -17.40
N ASN A 471 18.28 -13.08 -17.61
CA ASN A 471 19.63 -12.76 -17.18
C ASN A 471 19.72 -12.53 -15.65
N LEU A 472 20.87 -12.83 -15.05
CA LEU A 472 21.10 -12.69 -13.61
C LEU A 472 22.31 -11.78 -13.35
N ILE A 473 22.12 -10.67 -12.63
CA ILE A 473 23.18 -9.72 -12.26
C ILE A 473 23.28 -9.67 -10.73
N ARG A 474 24.42 -10.10 -10.17
CA ARG A 474 24.61 -10.10 -8.70
C ARG A 474 26.05 -9.86 -8.25
N GLY A 475 26.19 -9.41 -7.00
CA GLY A 475 27.48 -9.33 -6.30
C GLY A 475 28.44 -8.23 -6.78
N LEU A 476 27.90 -7.22 -7.47
CA LEU A 476 28.65 -6.07 -7.97
C LEU A 476 28.32 -4.80 -7.19
N ALA A 477 29.24 -3.84 -7.21
CA ALA A 477 29.01 -2.45 -6.78
C ALA A 477 29.11 -1.51 -7.99
N PHE A 478 28.19 -0.53 -8.09
CA PHE A 478 28.12 0.42 -9.21
C PHE A 478 28.10 1.86 -8.72
N TYR A 479 28.92 2.74 -9.31
CA TYR A 479 28.89 4.18 -9.06
C TYR A 479 29.47 4.98 -10.26
N ARG A 480 29.22 6.30 -10.32
CA ARG A 480 29.63 7.20 -11.43
C ARG A 480 29.06 6.85 -12.83
N THR A 481 28.01 6.02 -12.89
CA THR A 481 27.33 5.60 -14.13
C THR A 481 26.20 6.55 -14.56
N ALA A 482 25.79 6.51 -15.83
CA ALA A 482 24.56 7.14 -16.30
C ALA A 482 23.32 6.34 -15.85
N ARG A 483 23.33 5.03 -16.10
CA ARG A 483 22.47 4.03 -15.46
C ARG A 483 23.36 2.88 -14.99
N SER A 484 23.18 2.41 -13.74
CA SER A 484 23.97 1.28 -13.24
C SER A 484 23.53 -0.01 -13.92
N ILE A 485 22.22 -0.25 -13.95
CA ILE A 485 21.60 -1.38 -14.66
C ILE A 485 20.39 -0.86 -15.43
N TRP A 486 20.26 -1.21 -16.70
CA TRP A 486 19.19 -0.72 -17.58
C TRP A 486 18.57 -1.87 -18.39
N MET A 487 17.42 -2.35 -17.96
CA MET A 487 16.57 -3.29 -18.69
C MET A 487 15.70 -2.50 -19.67
N SER A 488 15.72 -2.87 -20.96
CA SER A 488 15.14 -2.05 -22.02
C SER A 488 14.63 -2.89 -23.19
N GLY A 489 13.42 -2.61 -23.66
CA GLY A 489 12.81 -3.29 -24.80
C GLY A 489 11.95 -4.49 -24.40
N THR A 490 11.00 -4.87 -25.26
CA THR A 490 10.07 -6.00 -25.08
C THR A 490 10.73 -7.36 -24.86
N ASN A 491 12.01 -7.52 -25.21
CA ASN A 491 12.73 -8.78 -25.03
C ASN A 491 13.49 -8.83 -23.68
N SER A 492 13.41 -7.76 -22.87
CA SER A 492 14.00 -7.65 -21.54
C SER A 492 12.98 -8.06 -20.47
N TYR A 493 12.82 -9.38 -20.27
CA TYR A 493 11.89 -9.96 -19.30
C TYR A 493 12.49 -11.09 -18.44
N GLU A 494 11.89 -11.34 -17.27
CA GLU A 494 12.37 -12.33 -16.27
C GLU A 494 13.84 -12.14 -15.84
N ASN A 495 14.40 -10.95 -16.01
CA ASN A 495 15.77 -10.65 -15.56
C ASN A 495 15.80 -10.40 -14.05
N SER A 496 16.85 -10.87 -13.38
CA SER A 496 17.03 -10.79 -11.93
C SER A 496 18.24 -9.91 -11.57
N VAL A 497 17.98 -8.80 -10.87
CA VAL A 497 18.99 -7.91 -10.29
C VAL A 497 18.98 -8.09 -8.78
N VAL A 498 19.96 -8.81 -8.22
CA VAL A 498 19.89 -9.26 -6.81
C VAL A 498 21.23 -9.14 -6.08
N GLY A 499 21.21 -8.72 -4.81
CA GLY A 499 22.40 -8.68 -3.96
C GLY A 499 23.53 -7.78 -4.46
N ASN A 500 23.21 -6.65 -5.12
CA ASN A 500 24.17 -5.64 -5.60
C ASN A 500 24.16 -4.38 -4.72
N PHE A 501 25.22 -3.58 -4.81
CA PHE A 501 25.25 -2.20 -4.31
C PHE A 501 25.17 -1.24 -5.51
N VAL A 502 24.20 -0.32 -5.55
CA VAL A 502 23.84 0.49 -6.73
C VAL A 502 23.79 1.96 -6.33
N GLY A 503 24.75 2.75 -6.85
CA GLY A 503 24.97 4.16 -6.50
C GLY A 503 26.12 4.41 -5.52
N MET A 504 26.83 3.36 -5.08
CA MET A 504 27.85 3.43 -4.02
C MET A 504 29.03 2.48 -4.26
N THR A 505 30.11 2.72 -3.52
CA THR A 505 31.30 1.83 -3.49
C THR A 505 31.00 0.49 -2.81
N ALA A 506 31.86 -0.52 -3.02
CA ALA A 506 31.82 -1.81 -2.33
C ALA A 506 31.99 -1.70 -0.79
N ALA A 507 32.53 -0.57 -0.31
CA ALA A 507 32.60 -0.23 1.11
C ALA A 507 31.32 0.44 1.65
N GLY A 508 30.25 0.52 0.84
CA GLY A 508 28.99 1.16 1.21
C GLY A 508 29.07 2.68 1.37
N GLN A 509 30.13 3.31 0.87
CA GLN A 509 30.32 4.76 0.98
C GLN A 509 29.66 5.49 -0.20
N PRO A 510 29.02 6.65 0.03
CA PRO A 510 28.67 7.59 -1.04
C PRO A 510 29.92 8.03 -1.80
N TRP A 511 29.71 8.54 -3.02
CA TRP A 511 30.75 9.19 -3.81
C TRP A 511 30.50 10.71 -4.00
N TYR A 512 29.44 11.23 -3.37
CA TYR A 512 28.96 12.61 -3.47
C TYR A 512 28.75 13.27 -2.09
N ASP A 513 29.84 13.53 -1.37
CA ASP A 513 29.72 14.05 0.01
C ASP A 513 29.46 15.57 0.12
N GLN A 514 29.74 16.39 -0.91
CA GLN A 514 29.78 17.86 -0.72
C GLN A 514 29.09 18.78 -1.74
N ILE A 515 28.71 18.36 -2.95
CA ILE A 515 28.28 19.31 -4.01
C ILE A 515 26.85 19.07 -4.52
N ALA A 516 25.92 19.89 -4.01
CA ALA A 516 24.51 19.95 -4.41
C ALA A 516 24.26 20.73 -5.72
N GLN A 517 25.22 20.74 -6.64
CA GLN A 517 25.18 21.51 -7.91
C GLN A 517 25.07 20.62 -9.15
N LEU A 518 25.24 19.29 -9.03
CA LEU A 518 25.15 18.36 -10.16
C LEU A 518 23.70 17.89 -10.42
N THR A 519 22.81 18.00 -9.44
CA THR A 519 21.35 17.72 -9.50
C THR A 519 20.54 18.60 -10.47
N LYS A 520 21.22 19.42 -11.29
CA LYS A 520 20.60 20.21 -12.39
C LYS A 520 21.25 19.99 -13.75
N ARG A 521 22.19 19.05 -13.89
CA ARG A 521 22.91 18.78 -15.16
C ARG A 521 22.52 17.46 -15.84
N GLY A 522 21.89 16.53 -15.11
CA GLY A 522 21.16 15.43 -15.71
C GLY A 522 19.70 15.83 -15.91
N GLY A 523 19.18 15.72 -17.14
CA GLY A 523 17.73 15.61 -17.37
C GLY A 523 17.25 14.17 -17.10
N GLU A 524 16.14 13.78 -17.70
CA GLU A 524 15.49 12.45 -17.61
C GLU A 524 16.45 11.23 -17.73
N ASN A 525 17.60 11.41 -18.42
CA ASN A 525 18.59 10.37 -18.70
C ASN A 525 19.79 10.34 -17.72
N GLY A 526 19.81 11.16 -16.67
CA GLY A 526 20.99 11.35 -15.81
C GLY A 526 21.04 10.51 -14.53
N ALA A 527 22.07 9.68 -14.39
CA ALA A 527 22.60 9.12 -13.13
C ALA A 527 21.60 8.37 -12.21
N LYS A 528 20.71 7.58 -12.82
CA LYS A 528 19.73 6.71 -12.15
C LYS A 528 20.35 5.35 -11.75
N GLY A 529 19.79 4.70 -10.73
CA GLY A 529 20.26 3.39 -10.26
C GLY A 529 19.91 2.24 -11.22
N VAL A 530 18.72 1.66 -11.05
CA VAL A 530 18.18 0.63 -11.97
C VAL A 530 17.04 1.22 -12.81
N VAL A 531 17.07 1.01 -14.12
CA VAL A 531 16.02 1.47 -15.04
C VAL A 531 15.35 0.28 -15.74
N MET A 532 14.02 0.31 -15.84
CA MET A 532 13.20 -0.64 -16.60
C MET A 532 12.31 0.16 -17.56
N ASN A 533 12.50 0.02 -18.89
CA ASN A 533 11.70 0.81 -19.85
C ASN A 533 11.43 0.18 -21.22
N TYR A 534 10.51 0.81 -21.96
CA TYR A 534 10.15 0.53 -23.35
C TYR A 534 9.75 -0.93 -23.59
N GLY A 535 8.89 -1.50 -22.73
CA GLY A 535 8.47 -2.90 -22.82
C GLY A 535 9.22 -3.86 -21.89
N ALA A 536 10.08 -3.38 -20.99
CA ALA A 536 10.78 -4.23 -20.02
C ALA A 536 9.79 -4.70 -18.93
N HIS A 537 9.42 -5.97 -18.95
CA HIS A 537 8.31 -6.53 -18.15
C HIS A 537 8.71 -7.78 -17.37
N HIS A 538 8.00 -8.10 -16.28
CA HIS A 538 8.26 -9.30 -15.44
C HIS A 538 9.69 -9.39 -14.84
N ASN A 539 10.45 -8.29 -14.77
CA ASN A 539 11.80 -8.31 -14.19
C ASN A 539 11.75 -8.19 -12.66
N HIS A 540 12.77 -8.74 -11.98
CA HIS A 540 12.86 -8.83 -10.53
C HIS A 540 14.07 -8.02 -10.03
N VAL A 541 13.82 -6.94 -9.28
CA VAL A 541 14.87 -6.20 -8.55
C VAL A 541 14.78 -6.56 -7.07
N GLY A 542 15.72 -7.39 -6.63
CA GLY A 542 15.73 -8.02 -5.31
C GLY A 542 14.87 -9.29 -5.28
N GLY A 543 14.57 -9.77 -4.08
CA GLY A 543 13.94 -11.08 -3.88
C GLY A 543 13.71 -11.39 -2.41
N VAL A 544 12.92 -12.43 -2.12
CA VAL A 544 12.36 -12.67 -0.77
C VAL A 544 13.36 -13.12 0.29
N THR A 545 14.62 -13.38 -0.08
CA THR A 545 15.68 -13.85 0.82
C THR A 545 16.75 -12.80 1.11
N ALA A 546 17.48 -12.97 2.20
CA ALA A 546 18.56 -12.06 2.60
C ALA A 546 19.66 -11.89 1.52
N VAL A 547 19.98 -12.96 0.78
CA VAL A 547 21.02 -12.93 -0.27
C VAL A 547 20.63 -12.10 -1.49
N GLU A 548 19.33 -11.80 -1.67
CA GLU A 548 18.81 -11.07 -2.83
C GLU A 548 18.68 -9.55 -2.61
N ARG A 549 18.70 -9.09 -1.35
CA ARG A 549 18.63 -7.65 -0.98
C ARG A 549 19.68 -6.82 -1.70
N ASN A 550 19.27 -5.97 -2.66
CA ASN A 550 20.13 -4.90 -3.16
C ASN A 550 20.13 -3.70 -2.19
N ILE A 551 21.21 -2.91 -2.26
CA ILE A 551 21.31 -1.61 -1.60
C ILE A 551 21.39 -0.55 -2.72
N ILE A 552 20.33 0.24 -2.89
CA ILE A 552 20.11 1.11 -4.05
C ILE A 552 20.09 2.56 -3.57
N SER A 553 21.29 3.14 -3.41
CA SER A 553 21.51 4.37 -2.66
C SER A 553 22.80 5.06 -3.11
N GLY A 554 22.83 6.40 -3.13
CA GLY A 554 23.95 7.19 -3.64
C GLY A 554 23.84 7.57 -5.12
N ASN A 555 22.73 7.26 -5.77
CA ASN A 555 22.44 7.65 -7.16
C ASN A 555 22.21 9.17 -7.24
N ALA A 556 22.65 9.81 -8.34
CA ALA A 556 22.54 11.27 -8.50
C ALA A 556 21.15 11.74 -8.95
N ASN A 557 20.29 10.78 -9.26
CA ASN A 557 18.85 10.95 -9.38
C ASN A 557 18.17 9.79 -8.60
N ASP A 558 17.10 9.21 -9.11
CA ASP A 558 16.32 8.14 -8.48
C ASP A 558 17.09 6.81 -8.30
N GLY A 559 16.66 6.03 -7.30
CA GLY A 559 17.16 4.68 -7.04
C GLY A 559 16.69 3.65 -8.06
N ILE A 560 15.38 3.56 -8.30
CA ILE A 560 14.78 2.77 -9.40
C ILE A 560 13.86 3.67 -10.20
N HIS A 561 13.79 3.46 -11.51
CA HIS A 561 12.89 4.17 -12.41
C HIS A 561 12.28 3.24 -13.45
N ILE A 562 10.95 3.15 -13.48
CA ILE A 562 10.16 2.31 -14.38
C ILE A 562 9.37 3.23 -15.30
N GLN A 563 9.55 3.16 -16.63
CA GLN A 563 8.88 4.11 -17.54
C GLN A 563 8.51 3.56 -18.92
N ALA A 564 7.56 4.21 -19.58
CA ALA A 564 7.06 3.93 -20.92
C ALA A 564 6.20 2.65 -21.03
N GLU A 565 5.27 2.67 -22.00
CA GLU A 565 4.29 1.62 -22.29
C GLU A 565 4.92 0.20 -22.37
N GLY A 566 4.18 -0.78 -21.85
CA GLY A 566 4.62 -2.17 -21.77
C GLY A 566 5.68 -2.45 -20.69
N SER A 567 6.04 -1.47 -19.85
CA SER A 567 6.95 -1.69 -18.72
C SER A 567 6.16 -2.14 -17.50
N GLU A 568 5.77 -3.42 -17.49
CA GLU A 568 4.72 -3.97 -16.62
C GLU A 568 5.09 -5.24 -15.85
N TYR A 569 4.36 -5.52 -14.77
CA TYR A 569 4.53 -6.69 -13.89
C TYR A 569 5.96 -6.84 -13.28
N ASN A 570 6.79 -5.80 -13.32
CA ASN A 570 8.11 -5.82 -12.70
C ASN A 570 7.96 -5.78 -11.16
N LYS A 571 8.84 -6.49 -10.45
CA LYS A 571 8.76 -6.69 -9.00
C LYS A 571 9.99 -6.11 -8.32
N VAL A 572 9.79 -5.13 -7.47
CA VAL A 572 10.82 -4.51 -6.64
C VAL A 572 10.61 -4.97 -5.20
N LEU A 573 11.44 -5.92 -4.76
CA LEU A 573 11.26 -6.65 -3.50
C LEU A 573 12.52 -6.58 -2.62
N ASN A 574 12.34 -6.35 -1.32
CA ASN A 574 13.40 -6.51 -0.31
C ASN A 574 14.64 -5.61 -0.49
N ASN A 575 14.54 -4.45 -1.12
CA ASN A 575 15.68 -3.55 -1.32
C ASN A 575 15.78 -2.49 -0.22
N LEU A 576 16.99 -1.97 0.00
CA LEU A 576 17.25 -0.83 0.87
C LEU A 576 17.59 0.40 0.01
N PHE A 577 16.83 1.49 0.15
CA PHE A 577 17.04 2.73 -0.58
C PHE A 577 17.46 3.85 0.36
N GLY A 578 18.23 4.82 -0.15
CA GLY A 578 18.70 6.03 0.56
C GLY A 578 19.56 5.80 1.82
N LEU A 579 19.77 4.55 2.24
CA LEU A 579 20.54 4.13 3.40
C LEU A 579 21.66 3.17 2.96
N GLY A 580 22.86 3.34 3.51
CA GLY A 580 23.99 2.44 3.28
C GLY A 580 23.76 1.03 3.87
N PRO A 581 24.63 0.05 3.55
CA PRO A 581 24.39 -1.36 3.85
C PRO A 581 24.12 -1.70 5.32
N ASN A 582 24.50 -0.84 6.27
CA ASN A 582 24.25 -1.00 7.71
C ASN A 582 22.84 -0.58 8.18
N GLY A 583 21.97 -0.09 7.27
CA GLY A 583 20.61 0.38 7.59
C GLY A 583 20.56 1.60 8.51
N ARG A 584 21.65 2.38 8.63
CA ARG A 584 21.79 3.50 9.59
C ARG A 584 22.58 4.71 9.07
N THR A 585 23.48 4.54 8.11
CA THR A 585 24.14 5.67 7.44
C THR A 585 23.25 6.16 6.31
N ARG A 586 22.94 7.46 6.24
CA ARG A 586 22.24 8.03 5.08
C ARG A 586 23.18 8.07 3.87
N VAL A 587 22.81 7.38 2.81
CA VAL A 587 23.51 7.34 1.52
C VAL A 587 22.47 7.67 0.46
N ARG A 588 21.96 8.91 0.52
CA ARG A 588 20.76 9.36 -0.21
C ARG A 588 20.79 9.02 -1.70
N ASN A 589 19.64 8.66 -2.27
CA ASN A 589 19.38 9.00 -3.66
C ASN A 589 19.06 10.51 -3.73
N TRP A 590 19.43 11.18 -4.81
CA TRP A 590 19.26 12.62 -4.95
C TRP A 590 17.96 13.02 -5.65
N GLY A 591 17.35 12.10 -6.40
CA GLY A 591 15.92 12.08 -6.65
C GLY A 591 15.23 11.18 -5.62
N ASP A 592 14.24 10.44 -6.11
CA ASP A 592 13.32 9.62 -5.32
C ASP A 592 13.91 8.26 -4.93
N GLY A 593 13.21 7.54 -4.05
CA GLY A 593 13.52 6.13 -3.82
C GLY A 593 13.23 5.30 -5.06
N LEU A 594 12.02 5.41 -5.58
CA LEU A 594 11.54 4.74 -6.77
C LEU A 594 10.51 5.61 -7.52
N ASP A 595 10.61 5.66 -8.84
CA ASP A 595 9.71 6.38 -9.74
C ASP A 595 9.05 5.39 -10.74
N VAL A 596 7.74 5.50 -10.93
CA VAL A 596 6.94 4.76 -11.93
C VAL A 596 6.22 5.77 -12.83
N ASN A 597 6.54 5.78 -14.12
CA ASN A 597 6.27 6.91 -15.01
C ASN A 597 5.66 6.48 -16.37
N VAL A 598 4.93 7.37 -17.04
CA VAL A 598 4.46 7.28 -18.44
C VAL A 598 4.02 5.86 -18.89
N CYS A 599 2.77 5.47 -18.68
CA CYS A 599 2.22 4.17 -19.06
C CYS A 599 2.89 2.91 -18.45
N ALA A 600 3.73 3.04 -17.42
CA ALA A 600 4.19 1.90 -16.64
C ALA A 600 3.02 1.38 -15.76
N SER A 601 2.67 0.09 -15.87
CA SER A 601 1.47 -0.47 -15.25
C SER A 601 1.70 -1.81 -14.55
N HIS A 602 0.80 -2.23 -13.66
CA HIS A 602 0.84 -3.54 -12.99
C HIS A 602 2.13 -3.85 -12.18
N ASN A 603 3.00 -2.87 -11.92
CA ASN A 603 4.27 -3.10 -11.23
C ASN A 603 4.05 -3.29 -9.71
N GLN A 604 4.88 -4.14 -9.09
CA GLN A 604 4.80 -4.48 -7.67
C GLN A 604 5.98 -3.90 -6.89
N ILE A 605 5.69 -3.00 -5.95
CA ILE A 605 6.67 -2.35 -5.08
C ILE A 605 6.41 -2.88 -3.66
N GLY A 606 7.18 -3.90 -3.27
CA GLY A 606 7.05 -4.59 -2.00
C GLY A 606 6.03 -5.73 -2.02
N GLY A 607 5.44 -6.01 -0.86
CA GLY A 607 4.48 -7.10 -0.67
C GLY A 607 4.18 -7.35 0.81
N THR A 608 3.15 -8.16 1.07
CA THR A 608 2.66 -8.42 2.43
C THR A 608 3.61 -9.30 3.25
N ALA A 609 4.32 -10.24 2.61
CA ALA A 609 5.24 -11.15 3.27
C ALA A 609 6.49 -10.41 3.77
N ALA A 610 7.01 -10.81 4.94
CA ALA A 610 8.13 -10.13 5.58
C ALA A 610 9.43 -10.10 4.76
N GLY A 611 9.61 -11.04 3.83
CA GLY A 611 10.74 -11.06 2.90
C GLY A 611 10.58 -10.16 1.67
N GLN A 612 9.37 -9.69 1.33
CA GLN A 612 9.13 -8.82 0.15
C GLN A 612 9.44 -7.34 0.42
N ARG A 613 9.63 -6.98 1.69
CA ARG A 613 9.53 -5.61 2.22
C ARG A 613 10.70 -4.71 1.81
N ASN A 614 10.46 -3.65 1.03
CA ASN A 614 11.47 -2.61 0.83
C ASN A 614 11.54 -1.64 2.02
N VAL A 615 12.70 -1.02 2.20
CA VAL A 615 12.93 0.08 3.14
C VAL A 615 13.39 1.28 2.34
N ILE A 616 12.54 2.31 2.27
CA ILE A 616 12.65 3.43 1.32
C ILE A 616 12.78 4.75 2.10
N SER A 617 14.01 5.09 2.48
CA SER A 617 14.25 6.10 3.52
C SER A 617 15.51 6.92 3.23
N GLY A 618 15.49 8.21 3.54
CA GLY A 618 16.65 9.07 3.40
C GLY A 618 16.93 9.52 1.96
N ASN A 619 15.99 9.38 1.01
CA ASN A 619 16.11 9.93 -0.34
C ASN A 619 15.97 11.47 -0.34
N SER A 620 16.07 12.12 -1.49
CA SER A 620 16.01 13.60 -1.58
C SER A 620 14.84 14.13 -2.42
N GLY A 621 14.09 13.24 -3.07
CA GLY A 621 12.68 13.44 -3.42
C GLY A 621 11.74 12.80 -2.40
N ASP A 622 10.64 12.26 -2.91
CA ASP A 622 9.66 11.41 -2.24
C ASP A 622 10.19 9.98 -2.02
N GLY A 623 9.40 9.14 -1.34
CA GLY A 623 9.71 7.72 -1.18
C GLY A 623 9.45 6.94 -2.48
N VAL A 624 8.21 7.00 -2.95
CA VAL A 624 7.76 6.44 -4.23
C VAL A 624 6.97 7.50 -5.00
N GLU A 625 7.26 7.69 -6.28
CA GLU A 625 6.43 8.46 -7.22
C GLU A 625 5.72 7.50 -8.19
N ILE A 626 4.47 7.81 -8.55
CA ILE A 626 3.71 7.16 -9.63
C ILE A 626 3.06 8.27 -10.46
N SER A 627 3.60 8.59 -11.64
CA SER A 627 3.25 9.83 -12.36
C SER A 627 3.06 9.69 -13.87
N HIS A 628 2.46 10.72 -14.46
CA HIS A 628 2.29 10.97 -15.89
C HIS A 628 1.44 9.96 -16.68
N GLU A 629 0.39 10.46 -17.33
CA GLU A 629 -0.52 9.78 -18.25
C GLU A 629 -1.48 8.76 -17.61
N THR A 630 -2.72 8.71 -18.10
CA THR A 630 -3.82 7.88 -17.55
C THR A 630 -3.64 6.37 -17.75
N CYS A 631 -2.66 5.98 -18.56
CA CYS A 631 -2.17 4.61 -18.70
C CYS A 631 -1.25 4.15 -17.55
N THR A 632 -0.75 5.05 -16.69
CA THR A 632 0.08 4.70 -15.52
C THR A 632 -0.82 4.17 -14.41
N THR A 633 -1.11 2.86 -14.47
CA THR A 633 -2.24 2.26 -13.78
C THR A 633 -1.96 0.90 -13.13
N GLN A 634 -2.79 0.52 -12.15
CA GLN A 634 -2.77 -0.79 -11.49
C GLN A 634 -1.43 -1.16 -10.83
N ASN A 635 -0.53 -0.19 -10.61
CA ASN A 635 0.68 -0.37 -9.84
C ASN A 635 0.34 -0.52 -8.34
N SER A 636 1.18 -1.25 -7.61
CA SER A 636 0.94 -1.58 -6.20
C SER A 636 2.13 -1.25 -5.31
N VAL A 637 1.90 -0.49 -4.24
CA VAL A 637 2.87 -0.18 -3.19
C VAL A 637 2.39 -0.84 -1.91
N ALA A 638 2.98 -1.97 -1.52
CA ALA A 638 2.48 -2.81 -0.43
C ALA A 638 3.56 -3.17 0.61
N GLY A 639 3.18 -3.12 1.89
CA GLY A 639 3.99 -3.61 3.01
C GLY A 639 5.26 -2.82 3.38
N ASN A 640 5.66 -1.81 2.60
CA ASN A 640 6.98 -1.16 2.68
C ASN A 640 7.17 -0.30 3.94
N TYR A 641 8.41 -0.05 4.33
CA TYR A 641 8.78 0.93 5.35
C TYR A 641 9.35 2.18 4.68
N ILE A 642 8.69 3.33 4.80
CA ILE A 642 8.99 4.55 4.04
C ILE A 642 9.24 5.73 5.00
N GLY A 643 10.46 6.27 4.97
CA GLY A 643 10.92 7.35 5.86
C GLY A 643 11.39 6.90 7.25
N THR A 644 11.41 5.58 7.51
CA THR A 644 11.70 4.94 8.80
C THR A 644 12.96 4.06 8.76
N ASP A 645 13.36 3.49 9.91
CA ASP A 645 14.43 2.50 9.97
C ASP A 645 14.03 1.13 9.39
N VAL A 646 15.00 0.22 9.29
CA VAL A 646 14.79 -1.16 8.79
C VAL A 646 13.85 -2.03 9.65
N THR A 647 13.28 -1.49 10.74
CA THR A 647 12.29 -2.16 11.61
C THR A 647 10.90 -1.53 11.50
N GLY A 648 10.74 -0.43 10.75
CA GLY A 648 9.49 0.34 10.66
C GLY A 648 9.01 0.88 12.01
N SER A 649 9.88 0.91 13.04
CA SER A 649 9.48 1.15 14.44
C SER A 649 10.25 2.31 15.09
N SER A 650 11.29 2.82 14.43
CA SER A 650 11.93 4.10 14.77
C SER A 650 12.29 4.89 13.52
N ALA A 651 12.65 6.16 13.71
CA ALA A 651 13.13 7.04 12.66
C ALA A 651 14.13 8.06 13.24
N THR A 652 14.80 8.80 12.38
CA THR A 652 15.69 9.92 12.77
C THR A 652 15.76 10.85 11.58
N SER A 653 15.26 12.09 11.73
CA SER A 653 15.00 12.98 10.60
C SER A 653 16.21 13.17 9.67
N GLY A 654 17.38 13.55 10.21
CA GLY A 654 18.61 13.72 9.42
C GLY A 654 19.20 12.45 8.77
N VAL A 655 18.59 11.28 8.98
CA VAL A 655 19.04 9.99 8.43
C VAL A 655 17.98 9.36 7.53
N HIS A 656 16.77 9.18 8.06
CA HIS A 656 15.73 8.35 7.46
C HIS A 656 14.68 9.16 6.68
N ALA A 657 14.61 10.49 6.85
CA ALA A 657 13.59 11.28 6.16
C ALA A 657 13.85 11.32 4.65
N ASN A 658 12.86 10.92 3.87
CA ASN A 658 12.73 11.41 2.50
C ASN A 658 12.30 12.89 2.60
N THR A 659 12.88 13.80 1.80
CA THR A 659 12.52 15.23 1.82
C THR A 659 11.21 15.55 1.08
N GLY A 660 10.40 14.51 0.93
CA GLY A 660 9.20 14.45 0.13
C GLY A 660 7.98 13.89 0.89
N PHE A 661 7.00 13.39 0.15
CA PHE A 661 5.97 12.49 0.66
C PHE A 661 6.53 11.07 0.81
N ALA A 662 5.79 10.19 1.49
CA ALA A 662 6.08 8.76 1.46
C ALA A 662 5.73 8.17 0.08
N VAL A 663 4.54 8.53 -0.46
CA VAL A 663 4.12 8.20 -1.82
C VAL A 663 3.43 9.39 -2.46
N THR A 664 3.74 9.66 -3.72
CA THR A 664 3.04 10.63 -4.57
C THR A 664 2.42 9.94 -5.78
N LEU A 665 1.21 10.36 -6.13
CA LEU A 665 0.56 10.08 -7.40
C LEU A 665 0.28 11.43 -8.08
N GLU A 666 0.65 11.59 -9.36
CA GLU A 666 0.45 12.85 -10.08
C GLU A 666 0.30 12.71 -11.62
N ASP A 667 -0.12 13.80 -12.27
CA ASP A 667 -0.22 13.99 -13.72
C ASP A 667 -0.96 12.87 -14.51
N GLY A 668 -1.99 12.29 -13.91
CA GLY A 668 -2.95 11.38 -14.54
C GLY A 668 -2.91 9.95 -14.01
N ALA A 669 -1.99 9.64 -13.10
CA ALA A 669 -1.83 8.29 -12.54
C ALA A 669 -3.16 7.78 -11.96
N SER A 670 -3.68 6.67 -12.49
CA SER A 670 -5.08 6.24 -12.24
C SER A 670 -5.20 4.79 -11.78
N ALA A 671 -6.17 4.49 -10.91
CA ALA A 671 -6.47 3.16 -10.36
C ALA A 671 -5.26 2.39 -9.77
N ASN A 672 -4.30 3.12 -9.20
CA ASN A 672 -3.15 2.55 -8.48
C ASN A 672 -3.51 2.25 -7.01
N THR A 673 -2.72 1.36 -6.37
CA THR A 673 -3.01 0.83 -5.04
C THR A 673 -1.87 1.06 -4.04
N ILE A 674 -2.17 1.83 -2.99
CA ILE A 674 -1.25 2.14 -1.89
C ILE A 674 -1.74 1.38 -0.65
N GLY A 675 -1.23 0.16 -0.50
CA GLY A 675 -1.66 -0.77 0.54
C GLY A 675 -1.58 -2.23 0.09
N PRO A 676 -1.78 -3.18 1.02
CA PRO A 676 -1.95 -2.95 2.45
C PRO A 676 -0.60 -2.87 3.19
N ASN A 677 -0.62 -2.54 4.48
CA ASN A 677 0.48 -2.70 5.44
C ASN A 677 1.77 -1.85 5.23
N ASN A 678 1.74 -0.74 4.49
CA ASN A 678 2.90 0.18 4.49
C ASN A 678 3.02 0.96 5.81
N VAL A 679 4.23 1.36 6.17
CA VAL A 679 4.55 2.26 7.29
C VAL A 679 5.18 3.53 6.73
N MET A 680 4.49 4.67 6.86
CA MET A 680 4.79 5.95 6.22
C MET A 680 4.96 7.05 7.26
N ALA A 681 6.19 7.32 7.66
CA ALA A 681 6.50 8.17 8.82
C ALA A 681 7.81 8.93 8.64
N ASN A 682 7.96 10.09 9.28
CA ASN A 682 9.16 10.94 9.21
C ASN A 682 9.52 11.42 7.77
N ASN A 683 8.57 11.43 6.83
CA ASN A 683 8.70 12.06 5.51
C ASN A 683 8.32 13.55 5.62
N THR A 684 9.04 14.47 4.98
CA THR A 684 8.91 15.91 5.34
C THR A 684 7.70 16.63 4.76
N LYS A 685 7.09 16.15 3.66
CA LYS A 685 5.84 16.72 3.11
C LYS A 685 4.58 16.05 3.68
N GLY A 686 4.62 14.73 3.92
CA GLY A 686 3.48 13.95 4.45
C GLY A 686 3.53 12.46 4.12
N GLY A 687 2.40 11.77 4.33
CA GLY A 687 2.20 10.37 3.95
C GLY A 687 1.98 10.22 2.45
N VAL A 688 0.73 10.31 1.99
CA VAL A 688 0.35 10.15 0.58
C VAL A 688 -0.09 11.48 -0.04
N GLN A 689 0.30 11.73 -1.29
CA GLN A 689 -0.13 12.83 -2.15
C GLN A 689 -0.89 12.26 -3.37
N MET A 690 -2.00 12.89 -3.74
CA MET A 690 -2.60 12.85 -5.08
C MET A 690 -2.65 14.30 -5.60
N TYR A 691 -2.23 14.54 -6.84
CA TYR A 691 -1.97 15.88 -7.37
C TYR A 691 -1.89 15.85 -8.90
N GLY A 692 -3.02 15.98 -9.60
CA GLY A 692 -2.97 15.93 -11.05
C GLY A 692 -4.33 15.92 -11.74
N TYR A 693 -4.38 16.52 -12.93
CA TYR A 693 -5.52 16.39 -13.81
C TYR A 693 -5.68 14.93 -14.24
N ASN A 694 -6.84 14.35 -13.92
CA ASN A 694 -7.18 12.96 -14.19
C ASN A 694 -6.44 11.92 -13.31
N ASP A 695 -6.02 12.27 -12.09
CA ASP A 695 -5.68 11.28 -11.07
C ASP A 695 -6.97 10.60 -10.56
N VAL A 696 -7.43 9.52 -11.21
CA VAL A 696 -8.76 8.92 -10.94
C VAL A 696 -8.67 7.53 -10.29
N GLY A 697 -9.52 7.24 -9.30
CA GLY A 697 -9.78 5.87 -8.83
C GLY A 697 -8.70 5.27 -7.93
N ASN A 698 -7.72 6.06 -7.50
CA ASN A 698 -6.58 5.63 -6.70
C ASN A 698 -6.98 5.26 -5.27
N ARG A 699 -6.35 4.22 -4.71
CA ARG A 699 -6.81 3.58 -3.44
C ARG A 699 -5.72 3.55 -2.39
N VAL A 700 -6.01 4.03 -1.19
CA VAL A 700 -5.10 4.06 -0.03
C VAL A 700 -5.76 3.31 1.13
N PHE A 701 -5.27 2.13 1.48
CA PHE A 701 -5.91 1.25 2.48
C PHE A 701 -4.90 0.48 3.35
N GLU A 702 -5.28 0.17 4.60
CA GLU A 702 -4.47 -0.62 5.55
C GLU A 702 -3.04 -0.11 5.82
N ASN A 703 -2.79 1.19 5.62
CA ASN A 703 -1.48 1.80 5.89
C ASN A 703 -1.36 2.31 7.33
N ARG A 704 -0.12 2.56 7.78
CA ARG A 704 0.21 3.28 9.01
C ARG A 704 0.91 4.57 8.66
N ILE A 705 0.28 5.71 8.89
CA ILE A 705 0.74 7.03 8.46
C ILE A 705 0.98 7.93 9.67
N GLY A 706 2.23 8.31 9.89
CA GLY A 706 2.70 9.03 11.10
C GLY A 706 2.83 8.13 12.35
N VAL A 707 2.75 6.80 12.17
CA VAL A 707 2.82 5.80 13.25
C VAL A 707 3.70 4.63 12.85
N GLY A 708 4.57 4.17 13.75
CA GLY A 708 5.40 2.98 13.56
C GLY A 708 4.62 1.66 13.60
N LEU A 709 5.27 0.59 13.16
CA LEU A 709 4.74 -0.78 13.13
C LEU A 709 4.24 -1.26 14.51
N ASN A 710 4.96 -0.88 15.57
CA ASN A 710 4.64 -1.17 16.97
C ASN A 710 3.66 -0.19 17.62
N GLY A 711 3.17 0.83 16.90
CA GLY A 711 2.27 1.86 17.42
C GLY A 711 2.97 3.10 18.01
N THR A 712 4.28 3.26 17.89
CA THR A 712 4.96 4.51 18.30
C THR A 712 4.52 5.69 17.42
N ALA A 713 4.34 6.87 18.02
CA ALA A 713 4.21 8.10 17.26
C ALA A 713 5.51 8.38 16.50
N LEU A 714 5.45 8.42 15.18
CA LEU A 714 6.56 8.73 14.27
C LEU A 714 6.04 9.77 13.26
N PRO A 715 5.84 11.03 13.68
CA PRO A 715 5.18 12.05 12.87
C PRO A 715 5.89 12.25 11.53
N ASN A 716 5.13 12.59 10.48
CA ASN A 716 5.67 13.21 9.27
C ASN A 716 6.01 14.70 9.57
N GLY A 717 6.38 15.49 8.55
CA GLY A 717 6.81 16.89 8.74
C GLY A 717 5.83 17.77 9.55
N SER A 718 6.34 18.83 10.18
CA SER A 718 5.50 19.76 10.95
C SER A 718 4.49 20.46 10.03
N GLY A 719 3.18 20.25 10.25
CA GLY A 719 2.12 20.74 9.37
C GLY A 719 1.90 19.90 8.11
N SER A 720 2.43 18.67 8.06
CA SER A 720 2.21 17.71 6.97
C SER A 720 0.81 17.11 6.96
N TYR A 721 0.49 16.38 5.89
CA TYR A 721 -0.78 15.68 5.74
C TYR A 721 -0.54 14.17 5.87
N GLY A 722 -1.48 13.44 6.46
CA GLY A 722 -1.49 11.98 6.36
C GLY A 722 -1.79 11.54 4.91
N VAL A 723 -2.88 12.07 4.36
CA VAL A 723 -3.19 12.04 2.92
C VAL A 723 -3.56 13.45 2.45
N LEU A 724 -3.08 13.87 1.28
CA LEU A 724 -3.43 15.13 0.63
C LEU A 724 -3.91 14.88 -0.81
N ILE A 725 -5.16 15.26 -1.09
CA ILE A 725 -5.81 15.23 -2.41
C ILE A 725 -5.99 16.67 -2.87
N ARG A 726 -5.55 17.02 -4.09
CA ARG A 726 -5.56 18.39 -4.62
C ARG A 726 -5.43 18.43 -6.14
N TYR A 727 -5.74 19.56 -6.78
CA TYR A 727 -5.60 19.79 -8.23
C TYR A 727 -6.25 18.73 -9.15
N HIS A 728 -7.57 18.49 -9.02
CA HIS A 728 -8.40 17.63 -9.88
C HIS A 728 -8.18 16.10 -9.77
N ALA A 729 -7.72 15.63 -8.61
CA ALA A 729 -7.76 14.21 -8.25
C ALA A 729 -9.17 13.80 -7.76
N THR A 730 -9.69 12.66 -8.23
CA THR A 730 -11.11 12.25 -8.05
C THR A 730 -11.29 10.73 -7.91
N ASP A 731 -12.46 10.28 -7.43
CA ASP A 731 -12.76 8.84 -7.15
C ASP A 731 -11.72 8.18 -6.22
N ALA A 732 -11.10 8.98 -5.33
CA ALA A 732 -10.06 8.50 -4.44
C ALA A 732 -10.67 7.71 -3.27
N LEU A 733 -10.28 6.45 -3.10
CA LEU A 733 -10.72 5.63 -1.97
C LEU A 733 -9.68 5.66 -0.85
N ILE A 734 -9.93 6.44 0.19
CA ILE A 734 -9.09 6.50 1.39
C ILE A 734 -9.74 5.63 2.47
N GLY A 735 -9.38 4.35 2.47
CA GLY A 735 -9.90 3.34 3.38
C GLY A 735 -10.14 1.98 2.72
N PRO A 736 -10.52 0.95 3.50
CA PRO A 736 -10.68 0.97 4.95
C PRO A 736 -9.33 0.90 5.69
N ASN A 737 -9.39 0.88 7.03
CA ASN A 737 -8.35 0.35 7.93
C ASN A 737 -6.99 1.10 7.93
N ASN A 738 -6.85 2.28 7.32
CA ASN A 738 -5.64 3.08 7.55
C ASN A 738 -5.60 3.59 9.01
N ILE A 739 -4.42 3.60 9.60
CA ILE A 739 -4.11 4.33 10.84
C ILE A 739 -3.41 5.62 10.44
N ILE A 740 -4.04 6.78 10.68
CA ILE A 740 -3.54 8.10 10.25
C ILE A 740 -3.46 9.01 11.48
N ALA A 741 -2.25 9.16 12.04
CA ALA A 741 -2.07 9.81 13.34
C ALA A 741 -0.72 10.53 13.48
N ASN A 742 -0.66 11.57 14.33
CA ASN A 742 0.52 12.41 14.56
C ASN A 742 0.99 13.23 13.32
N ASN A 743 0.12 13.50 12.36
CA ASN A 743 0.38 14.41 11.24
C ASN A 743 -0.16 15.82 11.55
N GLY A 744 0.01 16.76 10.63
CA GLY A 744 -0.61 18.09 10.69
C GLY A 744 -2.13 17.99 10.64
N VAL A 745 -2.63 17.39 9.54
CA VAL A 745 -4.04 17.00 9.29
C VAL A 745 -4.07 15.53 8.88
N GLY A 746 -5.14 14.80 9.22
CA GLY A 746 -5.32 13.40 8.84
C GLY A 746 -5.44 13.21 7.32
N VAL A 747 -6.59 13.59 6.76
CA VAL A 747 -6.87 13.64 5.31
C VAL A 747 -7.28 15.06 4.95
N MET A 748 -6.65 15.61 3.92
CA MET A 748 -6.91 16.96 3.40
C MET A 748 -7.36 16.86 1.95
N VAL A 749 -8.51 17.44 1.61
CA VAL A 749 -9.00 17.55 0.23
C VAL A 749 -9.09 19.03 -0.14
N ARG A 750 -8.41 19.45 -1.20
CA ARG A 750 -8.28 20.87 -1.60
C ARG A 750 -8.62 21.10 -3.06
N ASP A 751 -8.92 22.37 -3.35
CA ASP A 751 -9.31 22.92 -4.65
C ASP A 751 -10.68 22.40 -5.13
N ASN A 752 -11.51 23.29 -5.68
CA ASN A 752 -12.98 23.10 -5.78
C ASN A 752 -13.46 21.93 -6.65
N ASP A 753 -12.56 21.27 -7.36
CA ASP A 753 -12.82 20.29 -8.42
C ASP A 753 -12.26 18.90 -8.05
N ASN A 754 -12.10 18.63 -6.74
CA ASN A 754 -11.60 17.36 -6.19
C ASN A 754 -12.73 16.70 -5.39
N ASP A 755 -13.56 15.95 -6.11
CA ASP A 755 -14.80 15.35 -5.61
C ASP A 755 -14.76 13.82 -5.66
N GLN A 756 -15.85 13.18 -5.21
CA GLN A 756 -16.08 11.73 -5.23
C GLN A 756 -15.05 10.94 -4.40
N SER A 757 -14.32 11.62 -3.51
CA SER A 757 -13.25 11.02 -2.69
C SER A 757 -13.82 10.40 -1.41
N THR A 758 -14.00 9.08 -1.43
CA THR A 758 -14.58 8.30 -0.32
C THR A 758 -13.56 8.09 0.81
N ILE A 759 -13.84 8.62 2.00
CA ILE A 759 -12.96 8.53 3.18
C ILE A 759 -13.62 7.64 4.25
N THR A 760 -13.38 6.34 4.20
CA THR A 760 -14.16 5.31 4.92
C THR A 760 -13.32 4.51 5.94
N GLN A 761 -13.90 4.21 7.10
CA GLN A 761 -13.39 3.23 8.07
C GLN A 761 -11.90 3.38 8.48
N ASN A 762 -11.39 4.62 8.50
CA ASN A 762 -10.03 4.93 8.96
C ASN A 762 -9.98 5.08 10.49
N SER A 763 -8.80 4.88 11.07
CA SER A 763 -8.47 5.17 12.47
C SER A 763 -7.63 6.44 12.52
N MET A 764 -8.27 7.58 12.82
CA MET A 764 -7.63 8.90 12.86
C MET A 764 -7.54 9.40 14.30
N TYR A 765 -6.35 9.79 14.76
CA TYR A 765 -6.16 10.28 16.13
C TYR A 765 -4.87 11.08 16.30
N SER A 766 -4.86 11.98 17.28
CA SER A 766 -3.69 12.76 17.69
C SER A 766 -2.94 13.47 16.54
N ASN A 767 -3.63 13.80 15.43
CA ASN A 767 -3.14 14.78 14.47
C ASN A 767 -3.32 16.19 15.08
N SER A 768 -2.54 17.18 14.63
CA SER A 768 -2.54 18.52 15.26
C SER A 768 -3.68 19.45 14.82
N GLY A 769 -4.46 19.04 13.82
CA GLY A 769 -5.61 19.74 13.24
C GLY A 769 -6.80 18.79 13.09
N LEU A 770 -7.56 18.92 12.01
CA LEU A 770 -8.70 18.03 11.74
C LEU A 770 -8.25 16.63 11.27
N GLY A 771 -9.10 15.63 11.52
CA GLY A 771 -8.94 14.30 10.95
C GLY A 771 -9.29 14.27 9.46
N ILE A 772 -10.34 15.00 9.07
CA ILE A 772 -10.72 15.27 7.67
C ILE A 772 -10.93 16.79 7.56
N ASP A 773 -10.28 17.44 6.59
CA ASP A 773 -10.38 18.87 6.25
C ASP A 773 -10.74 18.98 4.76
N LEU A 774 -11.85 19.65 4.43
CA LEU A 774 -12.29 19.91 3.05
C LEU A 774 -12.18 21.41 2.77
N GLY A 775 -11.23 21.82 1.93
CA GLY A 775 -10.81 23.23 1.80
C GLY A 775 -11.94 24.26 1.61
N PRO A 776 -11.88 25.45 2.26
CA PRO A 776 -10.78 25.97 3.06
C PRO A 776 -10.66 25.31 4.43
N SER A 777 -9.48 25.40 5.03
CA SER A 777 -9.23 24.89 6.39
C SER A 777 -10.02 25.68 7.45
N ASP A 778 -10.19 25.03 8.61
CA ASP A 778 -11.30 25.19 9.56
C ASP A 778 -12.58 24.45 9.14
N VAL A 779 -13.37 24.03 10.14
CA VAL A 779 -14.52 23.14 9.95
C VAL A 779 -15.58 23.76 9.04
N ASN A 780 -16.04 22.97 8.09
CA ASN A 780 -17.00 23.34 7.07
C ASN A 780 -18.35 23.83 7.63
N LEU A 781 -19.05 24.62 6.82
CA LEU A 781 -20.43 24.98 7.10
C LEU A 781 -21.32 23.74 7.02
N ASN A 782 -22.10 23.49 8.07
CA ASN A 782 -23.17 22.49 8.06
C ASN A 782 -24.53 23.20 8.11
N ASN A 783 -25.26 23.20 6.99
CA ASN A 783 -26.53 23.90 6.86
C ASN A 783 -27.42 23.25 5.78
N GLN A 784 -28.55 23.90 5.45
CA GLN A 784 -29.57 23.37 4.54
C GLN A 784 -29.27 23.51 3.03
N TYR A 785 -28.17 24.17 2.66
CA TYR A 785 -27.81 24.44 1.27
C TYR A 785 -26.86 23.37 0.72
N VAL A 786 -26.91 23.20 -0.61
CA VAL A 786 -25.87 22.49 -1.36
C VAL A 786 -24.68 23.43 -1.48
N HIS A 787 -23.49 22.94 -1.15
CA HIS A 787 -22.25 23.69 -1.34
C HIS A 787 -21.56 23.27 -2.66
N SER A 788 -20.63 24.08 -3.11
CA SER A 788 -19.55 23.65 -4.01
C SER A 788 -18.24 23.63 -3.22
N GLY A 789 -17.17 23.10 -3.78
CA GLY A 789 -15.88 22.90 -3.12
C GLY A 789 -15.53 21.41 -3.04
N PRO A 790 -14.38 21.03 -2.46
CA PRO A 790 -13.91 19.65 -2.45
C PRO A 790 -14.90 18.70 -1.76
N ASN A 791 -15.15 17.53 -2.33
CA ASN A 791 -16.23 16.60 -1.93
C ASN A 791 -17.59 17.31 -1.79
N GLU A 792 -17.90 18.23 -2.71
CA GLU A 792 -19.03 19.17 -2.65
C GLU A 792 -19.17 19.95 -1.33
N ARG A 793 -18.15 19.95 -0.46
CA ARG A 793 -18.23 20.29 0.99
C ARG A 793 -19.49 19.71 1.65
N LEU A 794 -19.65 18.40 1.51
CA LEU A 794 -20.80 17.64 1.99
C LEU A 794 -21.07 17.87 3.49
N ASN A 795 -22.32 18.24 3.82
CA ASN A 795 -22.77 18.49 5.18
C ASN A 795 -22.61 17.25 6.08
N PHE A 796 -21.80 17.36 7.14
CA PHE A 796 -21.54 16.26 8.09
C PHE A 796 -22.78 15.91 8.96
N PRO A 797 -22.83 14.71 9.57
CA PRO A 797 -23.97 14.30 10.41
C PRO A 797 -24.18 15.23 11.62
N VAL A 798 -25.43 15.53 11.96
CA VAL A 798 -25.78 16.20 13.22
C VAL A 798 -26.24 15.14 14.22
N LEU A 799 -25.40 14.86 15.23
CA LEU A 799 -25.70 13.88 16.28
C LEU A 799 -26.70 14.48 17.29
N THR A 800 -27.81 13.79 17.56
CA THR A 800 -28.85 14.25 18.49
C THR A 800 -28.93 13.41 19.77
N SER A 801 -28.46 12.17 19.73
CA SER A 801 -28.31 11.33 20.93
C SER A 801 -27.25 10.26 20.72
N ALA A 802 -26.51 9.94 21.79
CA ALA A 802 -25.57 8.83 21.85
C ALA A 802 -25.79 8.05 23.15
N SER A 803 -25.80 6.72 23.01
CA SER A 803 -26.08 5.75 24.07
C SER A 803 -25.23 4.50 23.90
N LEU A 804 -25.19 3.63 24.91
CA LEU A 804 -24.42 2.38 24.89
C LEU A 804 -24.76 1.43 23.73
N THR A 805 -25.90 1.59 23.08
CA THR A 805 -26.41 0.69 22.03
C THR A 805 -26.75 1.38 20.71
N ALA A 806 -26.86 2.71 20.69
CA ALA A 806 -27.27 3.46 19.49
C ALA A 806 -26.76 4.92 19.49
N VAL A 807 -26.44 5.41 18.30
CA VAL A 807 -26.24 6.84 17.99
C VAL A 807 -27.26 7.24 16.94
N ALA A 808 -27.99 8.33 17.18
CA ALA A 808 -29.02 8.84 16.28
C ALA A 808 -28.80 10.32 15.96
N GLY A 809 -29.31 10.74 14.81
CA GLY A 809 -29.08 12.07 14.26
C GLY A 809 -29.77 12.32 12.94
N THR A 810 -29.38 13.41 12.27
CA THR A 810 -29.79 13.77 10.92
C THR A 810 -28.60 13.96 10.00
N ALA A 811 -28.74 13.60 8.74
CA ALA A 811 -27.74 13.79 7.68
C ALA A 811 -28.44 13.87 6.31
N CYS A 812 -27.68 14.00 5.23
CA CYS A 812 -28.21 13.97 3.87
C CYS A 812 -28.96 12.65 3.57
N VAL A 813 -30.10 12.73 2.88
CA VAL A 813 -30.93 11.56 2.55
C VAL A 813 -30.15 10.57 1.68
N THR A 814 -30.35 9.27 1.89
CA THR A 814 -29.64 8.16 1.21
C THR A 814 -28.13 8.07 1.43
N CYS A 815 -27.50 9.04 2.11
CA CYS A 815 -26.10 8.96 2.49
C CYS A 815 -25.83 7.79 3.44
N THR A 816 -24.60 7.28 3.44
CA THR A 816 -24.09 6.37 4.48
C THR A 816 -23.45 7.18 5.60
N VAL A 817 -23.88 6.96 6.84
CA VAL A 817 -23.27 7.57 8.03
C VAL A 817 -22.40 6.54 8.73
N GLU A 818 -21.10 6.82 8.86
CA GLU A 818 -20.14 6.00 9.60
C GLU A 818 -19.88 6.63 10.98
N VAL A 819 -19.98 5.85 12.06
CA VAL A 819 -19.84 6.34 13.45
C VAL A 819 -18.57 5.79 14.07
N PHE A 820 -17.87 6.65 14.82
CA PHE A 820 -16.57 6.39 15.42
C PHE A 820 -16.54 6.84 16.88
N VAL A 821 -15.67 6.25 17.70
CA VAL A 821 -15.19 6.89 18.94
C VAL A 821 -14.21 8.00 18.56
N ALA A 822 -14.40 9.19 19.12
CA ALA A 822 -13.56 10.36 18.87
C ALA A 822 -12.25 10.33 19.70
N ASP A 823 -11.17 10.95 19.19
CA ASP A 823 -9.95 11.19 20.00
C ASP A 823 -10.03 12.45 20.87
N SER A 824 -10.90 13.41 20.52
CA SER A 824 -11.05 14.69 21.22
C SER A 824 -12.34 14.76 22.07
N GLY A 825 -12.41 15.75 22.96
CA GLY A 825 -13.53 15.91 23.90
C GLY A 825 -14.86 16.31 23.25
N ALA A 826 -15.96 16.11 23.98
CA ALA A 826 -17.29 16.50 23.51
C ALA A 826 -17.42 18.02 23.27
N GLY A 827 -18.22 18.40 22.27
CA GLY A 827 -18.36 19.80 21.84
C GLY A 827 -17.18 20.35 21.04
N ALA A 828 -16.13 19.55 20.78
CA ALA A 828 -15.19 19.79 19.70
C ALA A 828 -15.62 19.04 18.43
N TYR A 829 -14.98 19.33 17.30
CA TYR A 829 -14.96 18.42 16.16
C TYR A 829 -13.78 17.45 16.36
N GLY A 830 -13.98 16.16 16.13
CA GLY A 830 -13.07 15.13 16.59
C GLY A 830 -12.71 14.08 15.56
N GLU A 831 -11.50 13.56 15.69
CA GLU A 831 -10.99 12.53 14.79
C GLU A 831 -11.58 11.16 15.13
N GLY A 832 -12.04 10.42 14.12
CA GLY A 832 -12.57 9.06 14.27
C GLY A 832 -11.49 8.04 14.62
N LYS A 833 -11.13 7.94 15.90
CA LYS A 833 -10.08 7.04 16.41
C LYS A 833 -10.39 5.56 16.18
N ARG A 834 -11.64 5.16 16.35
CA ARG A 834 -12.10 3.77 16.20
C ARG A 834 -13.49 3.73 15.59
N TYR A 835 -13.59 3.18 14.39
CA TYR A 835 -14.86 2.85 13.75
C TYR A 835 -15.71 1.94 14.65
N LEU A 836 -17.02 2.19 14.69
CA LEU A 836 -18.00 1.41 15.43
C LEU A 836 -18.95 0.67 14.49
N GLN A 837 -19.73 1.40 13.70
CA GLN A 837 -20.69 0.85 12.75
C GLN A 837 -21.17 1.93 11.77
N LYS A 838 -21.82 1.54 10.67
CA LYS A 838 -22.49 2.45 9.72
C LYS A 838 -23.94 2.08 9.42
N ALA A 839 -24.72 3.05 8.95
CA ALA A 839 -26.07 2.84 8.42
C ALA A 839 -26.38 3.83 7.28
N VAL A 840 -27.36 3.48 6.44
CA VAL A 840 -27.90 4.39 5.40
C VAL A 840 -28.99 5.27 6.00
N VAL A 841 -29.00 6.55 5.66
CA VAL A 841 -29.95 7.57 6.14
C VAL A 841 -31.32 7.38 5.49
N GLY A 842 -32.39 7.52 6.28
CA GLY A 842 -33.77 7.42 5.84
C GLY A 842 -34.19 8.54 4.87
N SER A 843 -35.33 8.34 4.19
CA SER A 843 -35.91 9.34 3.29
C SER A 843 -36.46 10.58 4.00
N ASP A 844 -36.49 10.59 5.34
CA ASP A 844 -36.81 11.73 6.20
C ASP A 844 -35.55 12.47 6.72
N GLY A 845 -34.36 12.09 6.24
CA GLY A 845 -33.07 12.66 6.65
C GLY A 845 -32.58 12.19 8.02
N ARG A 846 -33.27 11.23 8.66
CA ARG A 846 -32.91 10.70 9.98
C ARG A 846 -32.14 9.40 9.88
N PHE A 847 -31.28 9.13 10.86
CA PHE A 847 -30.60 7.85 11.00
C PHE A 847 -30.58 7.38 12.45
N THR A 848 -30.36 6.08 12.63
CA THR A 848 -29.98 5.49 13.92
C THR A 848 -29.02 4.34 13.63
N VAL A 849 -27.77 4.50 14.06
CA VAL A 849 -26.73 3.47 13.94
C VAL A 849 -26.70 2.69 15.25
N SER A 850 -26.99 1.39 15.18
CA SER A 850 -26.78 0.47 16.31
C SER A 850 -25.29 0.27 16.52
N ILE A 851 -24.79 0.58 17.72
CA ILE A 851 -23.37 0.48 18.08
C ILE A 851 -23.17 -0.44 19.29
N THR A 852 -21.95 -0.94 19.48
CA THR A 852 -21.52 -1.64 20.69
C THR A 852 -20.08 -1.26 21.02
N GLY A 853 -19.57 -1.69 22.19
CA GLY A 853 -18.17 -1.44 22.56
C GLY A 853 -17.84 0.02 22.86
N VAL A 854 -18.79 0.74 23.48
CA VAL A 854 -18.60 2.06 24.10
C VAL A 854 -19.08 2.03 25.56
N ALA A 855 -18.58 2.96 26.38
CA ALA A 855 -18.96 3.16 27.78
C ALA A 855 -19.64 4.53 28.00
N VAL A 856 -20.31 4.70 29.14
CA VAL A 856 -20.86 6.02 29.53
C VAL A 856 -19.70 6.98 29.77
N GLY A 857 -19.70 8.13 29.09
CA GLY A 857 -18.59 9.08 29.11
C GLY A 857 -17.59 8.92 27.97
N ASP A 858 -17.68 7.86 27.14
CA ASP A 858 -17.00 7.84 25.85
C ASP A 858 -17.57 8.97 24.96
N VAL A 859 -16.79 9.39 23.97
CA VAL A 859 -17.17 10.46 23.02
C VAL A 859 -17.24 9.86 21.63
N VAL A 860 -18.29 10.19 20.87
CA VAL A 860 -18.51 9.71 19.49
C VAL A 860 -18.62 10.85 18.49
N THR A 861 -18.19 10.57 17.27
CA THR A 861 -18.29 11.42 16.07
C THR A 861 -18.75 10.57 14.89
N ALA A 862 -19.09 11.18 13.77
CA ALA A 862 -19.52 10.51 12.55
C ALA A 862 -19.17 11.29 11.28
N THR A 863 -19.01 10.59 10.16
CA THR A 863 -18.95 11.16 8.81
C THR A 863 -20.21 10.78 8.02
N ALA A 864 -20.50 11.53 6.96
CA ALA A 864 -21.47 11.16 5.93
C ALA A 864 -20.75 10.96 4.59
N THR A 865 -21.11 9.92 3.86
CA THR A 865 -20.71 9.71 2.46
C THR A 865 -21.97 9.62 1.59
N ASP A 866 -22.03 10.38 0.50
CA ASP A 866 -23.18 10.37 -0.41
C ASP A 866 -23.13 9.22 -1.44
N ALA A 867 -24.10 9.18 -2.36
CA ALA A 867 -24.19 8.16 -3.41
C ALA A 867 -23.16 8.34 -4.54
N THR A 868 -22.47 9.47 -4.59
CA THR A 868 -21.40 9.82 -5.54
C THR A 868 -20.01 9.62 -4.94
N GLY A 869 -19.91 9.27 -3.66
CA GLY A 869 -18.65 9.00 -2.97
C GLY A 869 -18.02 10.22 -2.30
N ASN A 870 -18.66 11.40 -2.34
CA ASN A 870 -18.20 12.55 -1.57
C ASN A 870 -18.33 12.21 -0.08
N THR A 871 -17.27 12.39 0.71
CA THR A 871 -17.29 12.19 2.17
C THR A 871 -17.08 13.51 2.91
N SER A 872 -17.93 13.77 3.91
CA SER A 872 -17.87 14.94 4.79
C SER A 872 -16.69 14.91 5.76
N GLU A 873 -16.43 16.05 6.38
CA GLU A 873 -15.66 16.12 7.62
C GLU A 873 -16.34 15.34 8.78
N PHE A 874 -15.63 15.21 9.90
CA PHE A 874 -16.18 14.64 11.13
C PHE A 874 -17.18 15.56 11.82
N SER A 875 -18.24 14.99 12.38
CA SER A 875 -19.28 15.72 13.11
C SER A 875 -18.84 16.21 14.50
N LEU A 876 -19.65 17.13 15.04
CA LEU A 876 -19.50 17.63 16.41
C LEU A 876 -19.64 16.48 17.42
N ASN A 877 -18.64 16.34 18.27
CA ASN A 877 -18.49 15.25 19.23
C ASN A 877 -19.61 15.23 20.28
N LEU A 878 -20.25 14.07 20.48
CA LEU A 878 -21.31 13.85 21.45
C LEU A 878 -20.91 12.81 22.52
N VAL A 879 -21.30 13.03 23.78
CA VAL A 879 -21.04 12.09 24.88
C VAL A 879 -22.02 10.92 24.85
N VAL A 880 -21.51 9.70 24.98
CA VAL A 880 -22.30 8.48 25.20
C VAL A 880 -22.93 8.52 26.59
N SER A 881 -24.26 8.52 26.64
CA SER A 881 -25.06 8.58 27.87
C SER A 881 -25.68 7.22 28.25
N ASP A 882 -26.19 7.12 29.47
CA ASP A 882 -26.99 5.98 29.94
C ASP A 882 -28.50 6.13 29.63
N GLY A 883 -28.92 7.25 29.04
CA GLY A 883 -30.32 7.59 28.78
C GLY A 883 -31.11 8.09 30.00
N SER A 884 -30.47 8.32 31.15
CA SER A 884 -31.14 8.81 32.37
C SER A 884 -31.23 10.34 32.46
N SER A 885 -30.33 11.07 31.79
CA SER A 885 -30.37 12.53 31.65
C SER A 885 -31.28 12.95 30.49
N PRO A 886 -32.01 14.08 30.60
CA PRO A 886 -32.68 14.67 29.44
C PRO A 886 -31.65 15.03 28.35
N PRO A 887 -32.05 15.14 27.07
CA PRO A 887 -31.15 15.54 25.99
C PRO A 887 -30.46 16.88 26.32
N PRO A 888 -29.16 17.04 25.98
CA PRO A 888 -28.52 18.35 26.10
C PRO A 888 -29.31 19.36 25.26
N THR A 889 -29.70 20.47 25.88
CA THR A 889 -30.42 21.55 25.19
C THR A 889 -29.60 21.99 23.99
N ALA A 890 -30.19 21.94 22.80
CA ALA A 890 -29.46 22.23 21.56
C ALA A 890 -28.77 23.61 21.65
N THR A 891 -27.45 23.63 21.45
CA THR A 891 -26.71 24.86 21.21
C THR A 891 -27.40 25.62 20.08
N PRO A 892 -27.68 26.92 20.22
CA PRO A 892 -28.39 27.66 19.18
C PRO A 892 -27.66 27.52 17.84
N GLY A 893 -28.39 27.07 16.82
CA GLY A 893 -27.89 27.05 15.45
C GLY A 893 -27.54 28.47 14.97
N PRO A 894 -26.86 28.61 13.81
CA PRO A 894 -26.51 29.91 13.27
C PRO A 894 -27.75 30.80 13.13
N MET A 895 -27.75 31.89 13.89
CA MET A 895 -28.74 32.96 13.78
C MET A 895 -28.33 33.86 12.63
N THR A 896 -29.29 34.30 11.82
CA THR A 896 -29.03 35.15 10.64
C THR A 896 -29.64 36.52 10.84
N GLU A 897 -28.79 37.53 11.07
CA GLU A 897 -29.17 38.93 11.09
C GLU A 897 -29.14 39.51 9.67
N THR A 898 -30.20 40.24 9.30
CA THR A 898 -30.32 40.89 7.99
C THR A 898 -30.38 42.40 8.15
N LEU A 899 -29.27 43.05 7.82
CA LEU A 899 -29.03 44.46 8.07
C LEU A 899 -29.09 45.25 6.75
N GLN A 900 -29.52 46.50 6.84
CA GLN A 900 -29.38 47.51 5.79
C GLN A 900 -28.46 48.62 6.29
N PRO A 901 -27.85 49.46 5.43
CA PRO A 901 -27.14 50.64 5.90
C PRO A 901 -28.08 51.53 6.71
N ASN A 902 -27.55 52.21 7.74
CA ASN A 902 -28.27 52.57 8.97
C ASN A 902 -29.49 53.53 8.89
N GLY A 903 -30.03 53.83 7.71
CA GLY A 903 -31.29 54.58 7.54
C GLY A 903 -31.26 56.04 7.96
N VAL A 904 -30.14 56.51 8.52
CA VAL A 904 -29.87 57.92 8.79
C VAL A 904 -29.53 58.60 7.48
N VAL A 905 -30.50 59.34 6.95
CA VAL A 905 -30.43 60.17 5.74
C VAL A 905 -29.09 60.90 5.66
N GLY A 906 -28.32 60.65 4.58
CA GLY A 906 -27.03 61.30 4.30
C GLY A 906 -25.80 60.41 4.30
N LYS A 907 -25.74 59.33 5.11
CA LYS A 907 -24.48 58.57 5.32
C LYS A 907 -23.98 57.74 4.11
N ASP A 908 -24.75 57.60 3.04
CA ASP A 908 -24.36 56.89 1.81
C ASP A 908 -23.60 57.85 0.86
N THR A 909 -22.25 57.81 0.84
CA THR A 909 -21.42 58.84 0.18
C THR A 909 -20.54 58.34 -0.98
N ARG A 910 -20.51 59.12 -2.07
CA ARG A 910 -19.55 59.01 -3.20
C ARG A 910 -18.29 59.84 -2.94
N VAL A 911 -17.10 59.26 -3.16
CA VAL A 911 -15.81 59.95 -2.96
C VAL A 911 -15.19 60.36 -4.30
N ALA A 912 -14.83 61.65 -4.47
CA ALA A 912 -14.24 62.17 -5.71
C ALA A 912 -13.15 63.24 -5.47
N LYS A 913 -12.10 63.25 -6.31
CA LYS A 913 -10.93 64.13 -6.12
C LYS A 913 -11.13 65.54 -6.68
N GLY A 914 -11.46 66.49 -5.81
CA GLY A 914 -11.34 67.93 -6.06
C GLY A 914 -12.60 68.78 -5.88
N ALA A 915 -13.68 68.24 -5.30
CA ALA A 915 -14.84 69.01 -4.87
C ALA A 915 -15.23 68.58 -3.45
N ALA A 916 -15.04 69.46 -2.48
CA ALA A 916 -15.70 69.32 -1.19
C ALA A 916 -17.18 69.72 -1.34
N THR A 917 -18.06 69.11 -0.55
CA THR A 917 -19.52 69.36 -0.55
C THR A 917 -20.22 69.17 -1.91
N THR A 918 -20.57 67.93 -2.23
CA THR A 918 -21.80 67.66 -2.99
C THR A 918 -22.49 66.46 -2.36
N ASN A 919 -23.32 66.76 -1.36
CA ASN A 919 -24.15 65.76 -0.69
C ASN A 919 -25.24 65.26 -1.66
N TYR A 920 -25.45 63.95 -1.69
CA TYR A 920 -26.49 63.28 -2.48
C TYR A 920 -27.46 62.46 -1.60
N GLY A 921 -27.63 62.81 -0.32
CA GLY A 921 -28.59 62.24 0.66
C GLY A 921 -30.07 62.49 0.36
N THR A 922 -30.44 62.46 -0.92
CA THR A 922 -31.79 62.31 -1.48
C THR A 922 -31.78 61.48 -2.78
N SER A 923 -30.61 60.99 -3.21
CA SER A 923 -30.43 60.19 -4.42
C SER A 923 -30.84 58.74 -4.15
N THR A 924 -31.72 58.21 -5.00
CA THR A 924 -32.13 56.80 -4.98
C THR A 924 -31.07 55.85 -5.58
N SER A 925 -29.87 56.37 -5.90
CA SER A 925 -28.74 55.60 -6.43
C SER A 925 -27.35 56.14 -6.05
N LEU A 926 -26.39 55.23 -5.95
CA LEU A 926 -24.95 55.45 -5.71
C LEU A 926 -24.19 55.35 -7.04
N ALA A 927 -23.41 56.37 -7.42
CA ALA A 927 -22.61 56.33 -8.65
C ALA A 927 -21.11 56.16 -8.35
N ALA A 928 -20.55 55.00 -8.71
CA ALA A 928 -19.13 54.69 -8.57
C ALA A 928 -18.28 55.27 -9.73
N SER A 929 -18.46 56.57 -9.98
CA SER A 929 -17.86 57.26 -11.13
C SER A 929 -16.50 57.89 -10.81
N GLY A 930 -15.54 57.64 -11.70
CA GLY A 930 -14.21 58.27 -11.67
C GLY A 930 -14.28 59.77 -11.97
N LYS A 931 -13.11 60.43 -11.99
CA LYS A 931 -13.01 61.82 -12.50
C LYS A 931 -12.87 61.86 -14.03
N ASP A 932 -12.27 60.81 -14.57
CA ASP A 932 -11.95 60.57 -15.97
C ASP A 932 -11.73 59.06 -16.15
N SER A 933 -11.46 58.60 -17.37
CA SER A 933 -11.28 57.18 -17.73
C SER A 933 -10.05 56.50 -17.12
N THR A 934 -9.20 57.20 -16.36
CA THR A 934 -7.96 56.67 -15.77
C THR A 934 -8.07 56.38 -14.27
N GLN A 935 -9.17 56.74 -13.60
CA GLN A 935 -9.30 56.65 -12.15
C GLN A 935 -10.48 55.79 -11.68
N PRO A 936 -10.27 54.84 -10.74
CA PRO A 936 -11.35 54.04 -10.17
C PRO A 936 -12.32 54.90 -9.34
N GLY A 937 -13.60 54.53 -9.36
CA GLY A 937 -14.65 55.15 -8.52
C GLY A 937 -14.85 54.42 -7.20
N TYR A 938 -15.32 55.16 -6.19
CA TYR A 938 -15.44 54.70 -4.80
C TYR A 938 -16.73 55.18 -4.13
N PHE A 939 -17.30 54.34 -3.26
CA PHE A 939 -18.40 54.69 -2.36
C PHE A 939 -18.23 54.00 -1.00
N LEU A 940 -18.88 54.56 0.03
CA LEU A 940 -18.84 54.08 1.42
C LEU A 940 -20.23 53.61 1.87
N LEU A 941 -20.27 52.54 2.68
CA LEU A 941 -21.46 51.97 3.31
C LEU A 941 -21.21 51.77 4.81
N ALA A 942 -22.24 51.90 5.66
CA ALA A 942 -22.14 51.76 7.11
C ALA A 942 -23.32 50.96 7.69
N PHE A 943 -23.02 49.88 8.41
CA PHE A 943 -23.97 48.94 9.02
C PHE A 943 -23.80 48.87 10.55
N ASP A 944 -24.90 48.89 11.29
CA ASP A 944 -24.95 48.69 12.75
C ASP A 944 -24.95 47.20 13.08
N LEU A 945 -23.89 46.73 13.74
CA LEU A 945 -23.73 45.35 14.24
C LEU A 945 -23.95 45.27 15.76
N SER A 946 -24.51 46.30 16.41
CA SER A 946 -24.74 46.31 17.87
C SER A 946 -25.72 45.22 18.35
N GLY A 947 -26.62 44.76 17.48
CA GLY A 947 -27.47 43.58 17.72
C GLY A 947 -26.71 42.25 17.71
N VAL A 948 -25.56 42.18 17.03
CA VAL A 948 -24.72 40.98 16.98
C VAL A 948 -23.73 41.01 18.15
N ALA A 949 -23.92 40.17 19.16
CA ALA A 949 -23.04 40.14 20.33
C ALA A 949 -21.57 39.85 19.96
N SER A 950 -20.64 40.64 20.52
CA SER A 950 -19.20 40.57 20.20
C SER A 950 -18.51 39.26 20.60
N THR A 951 -19.14 38.45 21.43
CA THR A 951 -18.69 37.09 21.81
C THR A 951 -18.98 36.02 20.76
N ASN A 952 -19.93 36.29 19.84
CA ASN A 952 -20.41 35.31 18.88
C ASN A 952 -19.31 34.87 17.89
N SER A 953 -19.50 33.70 17.29
CA SER A 953 -18.69 33.23 16.17
C SER A 953 -19.38 33.62 14.85
N CYS A 954 -18.65 34.31 13.98
CA CYS A 954 -19.08 34.60 12.61
C CYS A 954 -19.09 33.30 11.79
N VAL A 955 -20.10 33.11 10.94
CA VAL A 955 -20.30 31.89 10.12
C VAL A 955 -20.34 32.22 8.63
N ASP A 956 -21.12 33.23 8.22
CA ASP A 956 -21.06 33.84 6.88
C ASP A 956 -21.36 35.33 6.99
N VAL A 957 -20.84 36.12 6.03
CA VAL A 957 -21.24 37.51 5.81
C VAL A 957 -21.43 37.77 4.32
N THR A 958 -22.66 37.80 3.85
CA THR A 958 -22.99 38.10 2.45
C THR A 958 -23.44 39.55 2.29
N LEU A 959 -22.67 40.38 1.59
CA LEU A 959 -23.08 41.71 1.13
C LEU A 959 -23.82 41.59 -0.21
N THR A 960 -25.08 42.03 -0.24
CA THR A 960 -25.89 42.21 -1.45
C THR A 960 -25.97 43.68 -1.83
N LEU A 961 -25.65 44.01 -3.07
CA LEU A 961 -25.89 45.30 -3.73
C LEU A 961 -26.85 45.09 -4.91
N TRP A 962 -27.44 46.16 -5.44
CA TRP A 962 -28.31 46.10 -6.62
C TRP A 962 -28.01 47.25 -7.57
N ASN A 963 -28.24 47.07 -8.87
CA ASN A 963 -28.08 48.15 -9.84
C ASN A 963 -29.34 49.00 -10.03
N ALA A 964 -29.17 50.31 -10.08
CA ALA A 964 -30.20 51.28 -10.43
C ALA A 964 -30.21 51.61 -11.94
N THR A 965 -29.14 51.27 -12.67
CA THR A 965 -29.06 51.35 -14.14
C THR A 965 -28.46 50.10 -14.77
N THR A 966 -28.88 49.75 -15.99
CA THR A 966 -28.29 48.68 -16.80
C THR A 966 -26.82 49.01 -17.12
N PHE A 967 -25.89 48.09 -16.88
CA PHE A 967 -24.48 48.32 -17.22
C PHE A 967 -24.25 48.03 -18.72
N ALA A 968 -23.64 48.96 -19.45
CA ALA A 968 -23.25 48.76 -20.84
C ALA A 968 -22.04 47.81 -21.03
N ALA A 969 -21.27 47.56 -19.98
CA ALA A 969 -20.07 46.72 -19.99
C ALA A 969 -19.87 46.03 -18.63
N SER A 970 -19.09 44.96 -18.62
CA SER A 970 -18.65 44.29 -17.39
C SER A 970 -17.82 45.22 -16.51
N ALA A 971 -17.94 45.09 -15.20
CA ALA A 971 -17.18 45.85 -14.21
C ALA A 971 -16.94 45.01 -12.96
N ASP A 972 -15.74 45.13 -12.40
CA ASP A 972 -15.32 44.40 -11.21
C ASP A 972 -15.21 45.37 -10.01
N TYR A 973 -15.42 44.84 -8.80
CA TYR A 973 -15.40 45.63 -7.56
C TYR A 973 -14.72 44.88 -6.42
N GLU A 974 -14.08 45.62 -5.52
CA GLU A 974 -13.37 45.13 -4.34
C GLU A 974 -13.93 45.83 -3.07
N VAL A 975 -14.10 45.07 -1.99
CA VAL A 975 -14.66 45.57 -0.72
C VAL A 975 -13.59 45.62 0.35
N TYR A 976 -13.37 46.79 0.96
CA TYR A 976 -12.38 47.02 2.02
C TYR A 976 -13.05 47.51 3.31
N PRO A 977 -13.05 46.72 4.40
CA PRO A 977 -13.49 47.23 5.70
C PRO A 977 -12.52 48.27 6.26
N LEU A 978 -13.06 49.26 6.98
CA LEU A 978 -12.26 50.32 7.60
C LEU A 978 -11.64 49.83 8.93
N ILE A 979 -10.38 50.20 9.18
CA ILE A 979 -9.62 49.77 10.36
C ILE A 979 -10.07 50.51 11.63
N ALA A 980 -10.56 51.75 11.52
CA ALA A 980 -10.93 52.58 12.66
C ALA A 980 -12.46 52.82 12.75
N ASN A 981 -12.97 52.83 13.99
CA ASN A 981 -14.32 53.29 14.33
C ASN A 981 -14.36 54.81 14.58
N SER A 982 -13.57 55.59 13.84
CA SER A 982 -13.70 57.05 13.81
C SER A 982 -14.96 57.41 13.02
N ASP A 983 -15.87 58.18 13.64
CA ASP A 983 -17.06 58.70 12.96
C ASP A 983 -16.64 59.56 11.76
N TRP A 984 -16.79 59.01 10.57
CA TRP A 984 -16.59 59.75 9.34
C TRP A 984 -17.85 60.59 9.07
N THR A 985 -17.63 61.89 8.84
CA THR A 985 -18.69 62.79 8.37
C THR A 985 -18.64 62.87 6.85
N GLU A 986 -19.79 63.10 6.21
CA GLU A 986 -19.94 63.25 4.76
C GLU A 986 -18.96 64.30 4.17
N THR A 987 -18.60 65.31 4.96
CA THR A 987 -17.66 66.38 4.60
C THR A 987 -16.18 65.97 4.64
N GLY A 988 -15.82 64.88 5.30
CA GLY A 988 -14.42 64.48 5.57
C GLY A 988 -13.81 63.51 4.55
N ALA A 989 -14.62 62.74 3.83
CA ALA A 989 -14.14 61.65 2.97
C ALA A 989 -13.47 62.19 1.68
N THR A 990 -12.13 62.27 1.68
CA THR A 990 -11.32 62.70 0.51
C THR A 990 -10.13 61.78 0.25
N TRP A 991 -9.71 61.70 -1.02
CA TRP A 991 -8.83 60.64 -1.51
C TRP A 991 -7.33 60.99 -1.42
N ASN A 992 -6.59 60.30 -0.54
CA ASN A 992 -5.13 60.15 -0.56
C ASN A 992 -4.72 58.87 0.19
N THR A 993 -3.60 58.24 -0.18
CA THR A 993 -3.24 56.86 0.23
C THR A 993 -2.11 56.79 1.25
N LYS A 994 -2.16 55.77 2.12
CA LYS A 994 -0.97 55.15 2.74
C LYS A 994 -1.23 53.68 3.08
N ASN A 995 -0.22 52.83 2.86
CA ASN A 995 -0.11 51.49 3.44
C ASN A 995 1.31 51.36 4.06
N GLY A 996 1.51 50.48 5.04
CA GLY A 996 2.32 50.78 6.22
C GLY A 996 3.73 50.17 6.34
N THR A 997 4.64 50.30 5.36
CA THR A 997 6.02 49.74 5.51
C THR A 997 7.22 50.63 5.14
N THR A 998 7.09 51.79 4.46
CA THR A 998 8.25 52.64 4.12
C THR A 998 8.03 54.15 4.30
N THR A 999 9.16 54.88 4.40
CA THR A 999 9.26 56.31 4.72
C THR A 999 9.04 57.20 3.49
N TRP A 1000 8.31 58.30 3.66
CA TRP A 1000 8.22 59.37 2.66
C TRP A 1000 9.26 60.45 2.92
N THR A 1001 10.28 60.57 2.07
CA THR A 1001 11.05 61.82 1.91
C THR A 1001 10.32 62.72 0.93
N GLY A 1002 9.91 63.91 1.38
CA GLY A 1002 8.88 64.71 0.71
C GLY A 1002 9.31 65.60 -0.46
N GLY A 1003 8.32 66.08 -1.21
CA GLY A 1003 8.43 67.16 -2.20
C GLY A 1003 7.20 68.07 -2.09
N ALA A 1004 7.41 69.39 -2.05
CA ALA A 1004 6.40 70.33 -1.55
C ALA A 1004 5.15 70.50 -2.45
N ASN A 1005 3.98 70.14 -1.93
CA ASN A 1005 2.95 71.11 -1.50
C ASN A 1005 1.78 70.39 -0.77
N GLY A 1006 1.19 71.05 0.23
CA GLY A 1006 0.16 70.46 1.11
C GLY A 1006 -1.26 70.42 0.51
N GLY A 1007 -2.25 69.83 1.18
CA GLY A 1007 -2.24 69.18 2.50
C GLY A 1007 -3.31 68.10 2.61
N GLY A 1008 -3.32 67.34 3.71
CA GLY A 1008 -4.18 66.15 3.89
C GLY A 1008 -5.46 66.38 4.70
N VAL A 1009 -6.27 65.33 4.80
CA VAL A 1009 -7.34 65.16 5.79
C VAL A 1009 -6.98 63.93 6.64
N GLN A 1010 -7.33 63.94 7.93
CA GLN A 1010 -7.03 62.84 8.87
C GLN A 1010 -8.09 61.74 8.83
N GLY A 1011 -7.70 60.51 9.21
CA GLY A 1011 -8.55 59.70 10.09
C GLY A 1011 -9.33 58.51 9.53
N VAL A 1012 -8.98 57.98 8.34
CA VAL A 1012 -9.59 56.74 7.82
C VAL A 1012 -8.51 55.78 7.30
N ASP A 1013 -8.23 54.73 8.08
CA ASP A 1013 -7.36 53.61 7.69
C ASP A 1013 -8.19 52.45 7.09
N VAL A 1014 -7.62 51.68 6.15
CA VAL A 1014 -8.26 50.56 5.42
C VAL A 1014 -7.41 49.30 5.48
N THR A 1015 -8.02 48.11 5.39
CA THR A 1015 -7.29 46.85 5.34
C THR A 1015 -6.36 46.75 4.12
N SER A 1016 -5.24 46.04 4.29
CA SER A 1016 -4.22 45.84 3.25
C SER A 1016 -4.69 44.97 2.07
N ALA A 1017 -5.72 44.16 2.29
CA ALA A 1017 -6.40 43.33 1.30
C ALA A 1017 -7.93 43.59 1.34
N PRO A 1018 -8.66 43.36 0.25
CA PRO A 1018 -10.12 43.39 0.27
C PRO A 1018 -10.67 42.16 1.01
N ALA A 1019 -11.79 42.33 1.71
CA ALA A 1019 -12.50 41.24 2.38
C ALA A 1019 -13.41 40.44 1.43
N GLY A 1020 -13.66 40.93 0.21
CA GLY A 1020 -14.47 40.26 -0.81
C GLY A 1020 -14.50 41.05 -2.13
N THR A 1021 -14.98 40.42 -3.20
CA THR A 1021 -15.06 41.03 -4.55
C THR A 1021 -16.37 40.70 -5.25
N PHE A 1022 -16.77 41.54 -6.21
CA PHE A 1022 -17.90 41.31 -7.12
C PHE A 1022 -17.44 41.42 -8.58
N ARG A 1023 -18.10 40.69 -9.49
CA ARG A 1023 -17.98 40.87 -10.95
C ARG A 1023 -19.36 41.03 -11.58
N TYR A 1024 -19.48 41.98 -12.51
CA TYR A 1024 -20.70 42.24 -13.29
C TYR A 1024 -20.55 41.75 -14.74
N GLY A 1025 -21.62 41.18 -15.30
CA GLY A 1025 -21.70 40.80 -16.73
C GLY A 1025 -22.39 41.88 -17.57
N ALA A 1026 -21.81 42.26 -18.71
CA ALA A 1026 -22.36 43.28 -19.60
C ALA A 1026 -23.86 43.05 -19.95
N ASN A 1027 -24.63 44.15 -20.01
CA ASN A 1027 -26.05 44.21 -20.31
C ASN A 1027 -27.03 43.65 -19.25
N ALA A 1028 -26.60 43.17 -18.09
CA ALA A 1028 -27.55 42.71 -17.07
C ALA A 1028 -28.48 43.87 -16.60
N PRO A 1029 -29.80 43.61 -16.44
CA PRO A 1029 -30.85 44.63 -16.34
C PRO A 1029 -30.89 45.35 -14.99
N VAL A 1030 -31.64 46.45 -14.90
CA VAL A 1030 -31.93 47.17 -13.64
C VAL A 1030 -32.51 46.22 -12.58
N ASP A 1031 -32.16 46.47 -11.30
CA ASP A 1031 -32.57 45.69 -10.13
C ASP A 1031 -32.07 44.22 -10.11
N SER A 1032 -31.02 43.92 -10.88
CA SER A 1032 -30.19 42.73 -10.69
C SER A 1032 -29.43 42.81 -9.36
N ALA A 1033 -29.38 41.70 -8.62
CA ALA A 1033 -28.59 41.58 -7.39
C ALA A 1033 -27.13 41.25 -7.69
N LEU A 1034 -26.21 41.82 -6.92
CA LEU A 1034 -24.79 41.51 -6.87
C LEU A 1034 -24.47 41.01 -5.45
N THR A 1035 -23.91 39.81 -5.31
CA THR A 1035 -23.57 39.23 -3.99
C THR A 1035 -22.08 38.94 -3.87
N ALA A 1036 -21.50 39.26 -2.71
CA ALA A 1036 -20.14 38.87 -2.33
C ALA A 1036 -20.12 38.41 -0.87
N THR A 1037 -19.52 37.25 -0.62
CA THR A 1037 -19.10 36.83 0.72
C THR A 1037 -17.93 37.71 1.18
N LEU A 1038 -17.95 38.11 2.45
CA LEU A 1038 -16.91 38.89 3.11
C LEU A 1038 -16.20 38.03 4.18
N ASP A 1039 -14.89 38.18 4.30
CA ASP A 1039 -14.07 37.48 5.30
C ASP A 1039 -14.59 37.64 6.74
N CYS A 1040 -15.16 36.55 7.27
CA CYS A 1040 -15.72 36.49 8.61
C CYS A 1040 -14.71 36.82 9.72
N ALA A 1041 -13.42 36.55 9.55
CA ALA A 1041 -12.40 36.89 10.55
C ALA A 1041 -12.27 38.40 10.69
N VAL A 1042 -12.35 39.14 9.58
CA VAL A 1042 -12.31 40.61 9.58
C VAL A 1042 -13.62 41.20 10.08
N ILE A 1043 -14.78 40.69 9.63
CA ILE A 1043 -16.08 41.25 10.06
C ILE A 1043 -16.39 40.95 11.52
N ARG A 1044 -15.99 39.79 12.06
CA ARG A 1044 -16.14 39.45 13.49
C ARG A 1044 -15.52 40.51 14.40
N SER A 1045 -14.43 41.14 13.98
CA SER A 1045 -13.76 42.23 14.71
C SER A 1045 -14.58 43.54 14.80
N ARG A 1046 -15.83 43.55 14.31
CA ARG A 1046 -16.80 44.66 14.39
C ARG A 1046 -18.14 44.28 15.03
N PHE A 1047 -18.34 43.03 15.43
CA PHE A 1047 -19.56 42.61 16.16
C PHE A 1047 -19.72 43.43 17.46
N GLY A 1048 -20.93 43.87 17.76
CA GLY A 1048 -21.22 44.76 18.89
C GLY A 1048 -20.92 46.24 18.64
N GLY A 1049 -20.62 46.64 17.40
CA GLY A 1049 -20.33 48.02 17.01
C GLY A 1049 -20.71 48.30 15.55
N THR A 1050 -20.07 49.28 14.90
CA THR A 1050 -20.37 49.64 13.50
C THR A 1050 -19.38 49.00 12.54
N LEU A 1051 -19.87 48.45 11.43
CA LEU A 1051 -19.07 48.05 10.27
C LEU A 1051 -19.15 49.12 9.19
N ASN A 1052 -18.02 49.74 8.87
CA ASN A 1052 -17.88 50.62 7.70
C ASN A 1052 -17.13 49.89 6.58
N LEU A 1053 -17.62 49.99 5.34
CA LEU A 1053 -17.04 49.37 4.15
C LEU A 1053 -16.79 50.42 3.05
N LEU A 1054 -15.59 50.41 2.48
CA LEU A 1054 -15.25 51.10 1.24
C LEU A 1054 -15.36 50.12 0.07
N VAL A 1055 -16.18 50.45 -0.94
CA VAL A 1055 -16.26 49.67 -2.18
C VAL A 1055 -15.55 50.43 -3.29
N LYS A 1056 -14.58 49.76 -3.93
CA LYS A 1056 -13.73 50.26 -5.02
C LYS A 1056 -14.12 49.55 -6.31
N ARG A 1057 -14.28 50.28 -7.42
CA ARG A 1057 -14.37 49.69 -8.77
C ARG A 1057 -12.97 49.43 -9.34
N THR A 1058 -12.78 48.34 -10.07
CA THR A 1058 -11.55 48.03 -10.80
C THR A 1058 -11.76 48.04 -12.32
N GLY A 1059 -10.75 48.51 -13.06
CA GLY A 1059 -10.77 48.63 -14.52
C GLY A 1059 -11.00 50.06 -15.06
N THR A 1060 -10.63 50.28 -16.33
CA THR A 1060 -10.58 51.59 -17.01
C THR A 1060 -11.52 51.65 -18.22
N SER A 1061 -12.82 51.45 -18.01
CA SER A 1061 -13.83 51.53 -19.09
C SER A 1061 -14.29 52.97 -19.36
N THR A 1062 -14.58 53.28 -20.62
CA THR A 1062 -15.11 54.58 -21.09
C THR A 1062 -16.63 54.62 -21.23
N SER A 1063 -17.34 53.51 -20.96
CA SER A 1063 -18.80 53.43 -21.07
C SER A 1063 -19.53 54.14 -19.92
N LEU A 1064 -20.72 54.68 -20.20
CA LEU A 1064 -21.61 55.37 -19.24
C LEU A 1064 -21.71 54.67 -17.87
N GLU A 1065 -21.70 55.49 -16.83
CA GLU A 1065 -21.45 55.05 -15.46
C GLU A 1065 -22.61 54.21 -14.88
N PRO A 1066 -22.35 52.99 -14.40
CA PRO A 1066 -23.35 52.23 -13.68
C PRO A 1066 -23.60 52.84 -12.31
N SER A 1067 -24.89 52.98 -11.95
CA SER A 1067 -25.30 53.34 -10.60
C SER A 1067 -25.89 52.12 -9.89
N LEU A 1068 -25.59 52.01 -8.61
CA LEU A 1068 -26.15 51.04 -7.68
C LEU A 1068 -27.30 51.67 -6.89
N ARG A 1069 -28.12 50.88 -6.21
CA ARG A 1069 -29.16 51.37 -5.30
C ARG A 1069 -28.51 51.89 -4.00
N SER A 1070 -29.02 53.00 -3.45
CA SER A 1070 -28.64 53.53 -2.14
C SER A 1070 -29.57 53.03 -1.02
N SER A 1071 -29.19 53.26 0.24
CA SER A 1071 -30.07 53.12 1.41
C SER A 1071 -31.36 53.94 1.28
N ASP A 1072 -31.29 55.11 0.63
CA ASP A 1072 -32.39 56.06 0.49
C ASP A 1072 -33.33 55.73 -0.69
N SER A 1073 -33.02 54.70 -1.48
CA SER A 1073 -33.88 54.21 -2.56
C SER A 1073 -35.24 53.71 -2.04
N SER A 1074 -36.34 54.05 -2.69
CA SER A 1074 -37.70 53.57 -2.33
C SER A 1074 -38.00 52.15 -2.81
N SER A 1075 -37.10 51.53 -3.58
CA SER A 1075 -37.17 50.11 -3.96
C SER A 1075 -36.97 49.20 -2.75
N THR A 1076 -37.48 47.96 -2.81
CA THR A 1076 -37.11 46.88 -1.88
C THR A 1076 -35.61 46.55 -1.93
N ASN A 1077 -34.96 46.91 -3.04
CA ASN A 1077 -33.61 46.50 -3.40
C ASN A 1077 -32.55 47.51 -2.91
N LYS A 1078 -32.62 47.90 -1.64
CA LYS A 1078 -31.57 48.68 -0.95
C LYS A 1078 -30.37 47.77 -0.64
N PRO A 1079 -29.12 48.27 -0.55
CA PRO A 1079 -27.98 47.49 -0.07
C PRO A 1079 -28.30 46.72 1.23
N ARG A 1080 -27.78 45.50 1.35
CA ARG A 1080 -28.13 44.56 2.43
C ARG A 1080 -26.93 43.73 2.83
N LEU A 1081 -26.65 43.64 4.12
CA LEU A 1081 -25.64 42.77 4.70
C LEU A 1081 -26.35 41.66 5.47
N VAL A 1082 -26.09 40.40 5.13
CA VAL A 1082 -26.62 39.24 5.83
C VAL A 1082 -25.48 38.62 6.62
N ILE A 1083 -25.62 38.51 7.93
CA ILE A 1083 -24.61 37.94 8.84
C ILE A 1083 -25.20 36.68 9.48
N SER A 1084 -24.58 35.54 9.24
CA SER A 1084 -24.85 34.32 10.02
C SER A 1084 -23.85 34.21 11.16
N HIS A 1085 -24.31 33.97 12.39
CA HIS A 1085 -23.47 33.86 13.57
C HIS A 1085 -24.01 32.88 14.62
N ILE A 1086 -23.13 32.21 15.34
CA ILE A 1086 -23.48 31.28 16.44
C ILE A 1086 -23.25 31.97 17.79
N ALA A 1087 -24.23 31.84 18.70
CA ALA A 1087 -24.07 32.25 20.10
C ALA A 1087 -23.03 31.37 20.79
N LYS A 1088 -22.12 31.99 21.54
CA LYS A 1088 -21.02 31.32 22.23
C LYS A 1088 -21.24 31.25 23.75
#